data_AF-A0A395IZV7-F1
#
_entry.id   AF-A0A395IZV7-F1
#
_cell.length_a   1.000
_cell.length_b   1.000
_cell.length_c   1.000
_cell.angle_alpha   90.00
_cell.angle_beta   90.00
_cell.angle_gamma   90.00
#
_symmetry.space_group_name_H-M   'P 1'
#
loop_
_entity.id
_entity.type
_entity.pdbx_description
1 polymer ?
#
loop_
_entity_poly.entity_id
_entity_poly.type
_entity_poly.pdbx_seq_one_letter_code
_entity_poly.pdbx_strand_id
1 'polypeptide(L)'
;MTATNPKDIDMETKMQVDESVVGSNEIDESLYSRQLYVLGHEAMKRMGASNVLIVGLKGLGVEIAKNIALAGVKSLTLYDPAPAAISDLSSQFFLHPEDVGKPRAEVTAPRVAELNAYTPVSVHKSSSLTDDLTQFDRYQVVVLTNTPLKDQIIIGDYLHKKGIYLVVADTFGLFGSIFCDFGDKFTVLDPTGEAPVSGIVALIDEEGLVSAFDETRHGLEDGDYVTFTELEGFRSFERRGSSKVALKDPEHLISDYAKFDRPQQLHVGFQALHGFQESQGRLPRPMNQEDATIIIGSAKAFIEKEKMEIEVDEKLIAELSYQAQGDLNPMAAFFGGLAAQEVLKAISGKFHPINQWMYFDSLESLPANFKRTEETCKPLNSRYDGQIAVFGKEYQDKLANINQFLVGAGAIGCEMFEELGHDWFGHWAQGQDLCGQEKATLETILDFLVEDKPLSVEDCIKWARLQFEKQYNNNIQQLLYNFPKDSTTSSGTLFWSGPKRAPDPLKFDPKNQYHWDFIVAGASLHAFNYGINTTGLASDTIQKVIDNMIIPDFLSSSSVKIQADDSEPDPNAANSSSFDDSEELQSLINKLPSPKSLAGLRLSPVEHKTKFIAGKIIPAIATTTALATGLVIMEFYKIVDGKDDIEQYKNGFVNLALPFFGFSEPVASPKATYKGHNGDVSIDKLWDRFEVEKHHSSRTP
;
A
#
# COMPACT_ATOMS: atom_id res chain seq x y z
N MET A 1 30.58 39.63 -30.27
CA MET A 1 30.68 38.56 -31.29
C MET A 1 29.35 37.82 -31.28
N THR A 2 28.64 37.93 -32.41
CA THR A 2 27.50 37.13 -32.91
C THR A 2 26.55 36.48 -31.90
N ALA A 3 25.35 37.07 -31.82
CA ALA A 3 24.14 36.47 -31.28
C ALA A 3 23.67 35.30 -32.16
N THR A 4 23.31 34.18 -31.53
CA THR A 4 22.62 33.05 -32.17
C THR A 4 21.13 33.06 -31.79
N ASN A 5 20.30 32.90 -32.82
CA ASN A 5 18.84 32.91 -32.81
C ASN A 5 18.26 31.73 -32.01
N PRO A 6 17.23 31.91 -31.15
CA PRO A 6 16.51 30.82 -30.51
C PRO A 6 15.36 30.33 -31.42
N LYS A 7 15.69 29.85 -32.61
CA LYS A 7 14.77 29.16 -33.52
C LYS A 7 15.51 28.00 -34.17
N ASP A 8 15.69 26.93 -33.40
CA ASP A 8 15.96 25.56 -33.87
C ASP A 8 15.83 24.61 -32.67
N ILE A 9 14.69 24.68 -31.97
CA ILE A 9 14.22 23.57 -31.14
C ILE A 9 13.22 22.83 -32.01
N ASP A 10 13.63 21.63 -32.40
CA ASP A 10 12.90 20.68 -33.23
C ASP A 10 11.44 20.52 -32.74
N MET A 11 10.49 20.80 -33.63
CA MET A 11 9.05 20.80 -33.39
C MET A 11 8.40 19.44 -33.73
N GLU A 12 9.17 18.34 -33.79
CA GLU A 12 8.68 17.01 -34.17
C GLU A 12 8.62 15.95 -33.04
N THR A 13 8.71 16.32 -31.77
CA THR A 13 8.24 15.43 -30.67
C THR A 13 6.75 15.65 -30.37
N LYS A 14 5.90 15.47 -31.38
CA LYS A 14 4.52 15.03 -31.11
C LYS A 14 4.61 13.57 -30.67
N MET A 15 4.77 13.38 -29.36
CA MET A 15 4.56 12.09 -28.72
C MET A 15 3.18 11.59 -29.15
N GLN A 16 3.17 10.43 -29.80
CA GLN A 16 1.94 9.72 -30.13
C GLN A 16 1.17 9.52 -28.83
N VAL A 17 0.03 10.19 -28.72
CA VAL A 17 -1.00 9.81 -27.76
C VAL A 17 -1.51 8.48 -28.31
N ASP A 18 -1.05 7.38 -27.72
CA ASP A 18 -1.61 6.07 -28.02
C ASP A 18 -3.12 6.16 -27.83
N GLU A 19 -3.87 5.80 -28.87
CA GLU A 19 -5.32 5.77 -28.82
C GLU A 19 -5.78 4.88 -27.66
N SER A 20 -6.86 5.30 -26.99
CA SER A 20 -7.40 4.61 -25.83
C SER A 20 -7.55 3.10 -26.08
N VAL A 21 -6.87 2.28 -25.27
CA VAL A 21 -6.99 0.82 -25.28
C VAL A 21 -8.31 0.41 -24.62
N VAL A 22 -9.43 0.83 -25.21
CA VAL A 22 -10.77 0.38 -24.81
C VAL A 22 -11.03 -0.91 -25.56
N GLY A 23 -10.72 -2.07 -24.95
CA GLY A 23 -10.98 -3.33 -25.64
C GLY A 23 -10.78 -4.65 -24.89
N SER A 24 -9.94 -4.75 -23.85
CA SER A 24 -9.76 -6.02 -23.14
C SER A 24 -10.32 -5.95 -21.72
N ASN A 25 -11.17 -6.92 -21.35
CA ASN A 25 -11.54 -7.21 -19.96
C ASN A 25 -10.34 -7.80 -19.15
N GLU A 26 -9.12 -7.63 -19.64
CA GLU A 26 -7.90 -8.19 -19.06
C GLU A 26 -7.16 -7.10 -18.29
N ILE A 27 -6.81 -7.42 -17.04
CA ILE A 27 -6.08 -6.51 -16.16
C ILE A 27 -4.62 -6.47 -16.61
N ASP A 28 -4.09 -5.27 -16.83
CA ASP A 28 -2.67 -5.07 -17.10
C ASP A 28 -1.84 -5.34 -15.82
N GLU A 29 -1.37 -6.58 -15.66
CA GLU A 29 -0.54 -6.98 -14.52
C GLU A 29 0.85 -6.31 -14.53
N SER A 30 1.27 -5.65 -15.61
CA SER A 30 2.53 -4.90 -15.62
C SER A 30 2.39 -3.58 -14.86
N LEU A 31 1.23 -2.92 -15.01
CA LEU A 31 0.87 -1.69 -14.31
C LEU A 31 0.36 -1.98 -12.89
N TYR A 32 -0.63 -2.85 -12.76
CA TYR A 32 -1.36 -3.07 -11.50
C TYR A 32 -0.73 -4.12 -10.57
N SER A 33 0.46 -4.65 -10.89
CA SER A 33 1.12 -5.75 -10.16
C SER A 33 1.00 -5.67 -8.63
N ARG A 34 1.35 -4.52 -8.02
CA ARG A 34 1.39 -4.38 -6.55
C ARG A 34 0.00 -4.23 -5.94
N GLN A 35 -0.89 -3.51 -6.64
CA GLN A 35 -2.28 -3.33 -6.26
C GLN A 35 -3.08 -4.63 -6.38
N LEU A 36 -2.75 -5.46 -7.37
CA LEU A 36 -3.38 -6.75 -7.60
C LEU A 36 -3.18 -7.70 -6.41
N TYR A 37 -2.04 -7.64 -5.72
CA TYR A 37 -1.81 -8.40 -4.50
C TYR A 37 -2.55 -7.86 -3.27
N VAL A 38 -3.07 -6.63 -3.34
CA VAL A 38 -3.94 -6.05 -2.29
C VAL A 38 -5.40 -6.39 -2.55
N LEU A 39 -5.87 -6.18 -3.78
CA LEU A 39 -7.29 -6.25 -4.14
C LEU A 39 -7.70 -7.61 -4.72
N GLY A 40 -6.84 -8.25 -5.50
CA GLY A 40 -7.16 -9.45 -6.28
C GLY A 40 -7.92 -9.14 -7.58
N HIS A 41 -7.87 -10.09 -8.51
CA HIS A 41 -8.42 -9.92 -9.87
C HIS A 41 -9.93 -9.65 -9.89
N GLU A 42 -10.71 -10.30 -9.03
CA GLU A 42 -12.17 -10.14 -9.02
C GLU A 42 -12.61 -8.74 -8.61
N ALA A 43 -12.01 -8.19 -7.54
CA ALA A 43 -12.25 -6.83 -7.09
C ALA A 43 -11.91 -5.81 -8.18
N MET A 44 -10.74 -5.95 -8.82
CA MET A 44 -10.30 -5.06 -9.90
C MET A 44 -11.19 -5.14 -11.14
N LYS A 45 -11.71 -6.32 -11.50
CA LYS A 45 -12.70 -6.46 -12.59
C LYS A 45 -13.99 -5.69 -12.29
N ARG A 46 -14.49 -5.73 -11.06
CA ARG A 46 -15.68 -4.96 -10.64
C ARG A 46 -15.42 -3.45 -10.67
N MET A 47 -14.24 -3.02 -10.21
CA MET A 47 -13.80 -1.62 -10.29
C MET A 47 -13.75 -1.11 -11.74
N GLY A 48 -13.16 -1.90 -12.64
CA GLY A 48 -13.10 -1.60 -14.09
C GLY A 48 -14.46 -1.56 -14.79
N ALA A 49 -15.55 -1.94 -14.12
CA ALA A 49 -16.93 -1.84 -14.61
C ALA A 49 -17.74 -0.68 -13.99
N SER A 50 -17.16 0.07 -13.05
CA SER A 50 -17.86 1.05 -12.22
C SER A 50 -17.55 2.50 -12.59
N ASN A 51 -18.58 3.32 -12.78
CA ASN A 51 -18.48 4.75 -13.02
C ASN A 51 -18.58 5.51 -11.69
N VAL A 52 -17.63 6.43 -11.46
CA VAL A 52 -17.52 7.21 -10.22
C VAL A 52 -17.74 8.70 -10.51
N LEU A 53 -18.49 9.39 -9.64
CA LEU A 53 -18.59 10.85 -9.64
C LEU A 53 -17.95 11.42 -8.37
N ILE A 54 -17.13 12.46 -8.52
CA ILE A 54 -16.62 13.28 -7.42
C ILE A 54 -17.16 14.70 -7.55
N VAL A 55 -17.78 15.19 -6.48
CA VAL A 55 -18.27 16.56 -6.33
C VAL A 55 -17.32 17.33 -5.40
N GLY A 56 -16.84 18.47 -5.88
CA GLY A 56 -15.84 19.31 -5.22
C GLY A 56 -14.40 18.89 -5.55
N LEU A 57 -13.55 19.85 -5.93
CA LEU A 57 -12.17 19.63 -6.35
C LEU A 57 -11.20 20.67 -5.75
N LYS A 58 -11.36 20.93 -4.45
CA LYS A 58 -10.26 21.43 -3.60
C LYS A 58 -9.27 20.30 -3.30
N GLY A 59 -8.33 20.47 -2.36
CA GLY A 59 -7.34 19.45 -2.00
C GLY A 59 -7.94 18.07 -1.75
N LEU A 60 -8.92 17.96 -0.86
CA LEU A 60 -9.56 16.67 -0.55
C LEU A 60 -10.16 16.00 -1.79
N GLY A 61 -10.92 16.74 -2.59
CA GLY A 61 -11.58 16.19 -3.77
C GLY A 61 -10.58 15.74 -4.85
N VAL A 62 -9.49 16.50 -5.05
CA VAL A 62 -8.45 16.12 -6.03
C VAL A 62 -7.62 14.93 -5.55
N GLU A 63 -7.38 14.82 -4.25
CA GLU A 63 -6.69 13.68 -3.65
C GLU A 63 -7.50 12.38 -3.82
N ILE A 64 -8.81 12.44 -3.59
CA ILE A 64 -9.73 11.33 -3.87
C ILE A 64 -9.70 10.96 -5.35
N ALA A 65 -9.71 11.97 -6.24
CA ALA A 65 -9.67 11.79 -7.69
C ALA A 65 -8.36 11.12 -8.15
N LYS A 66 -7.20 11.54 -7.63
CA LYS A 66 -5.88 10.95 -7.89
C LYS A 66 -5.88 9.47 -7.56
N ASN A 67 -6.28 9.13 -6.34
CA ASN A 67 -6.26 7.76 -5.84
C ASN A 67 -7.23 6.85 -6.63
N ILE A 68 -8.43 7.33 -6.98
CA ILE A 68 -9.40 6.55 -7.78
C ILE A 68 -8.94 6.40 -9.24
N ALA A 69 -8.35 7.43 -9.84
CA ALA A 69 -7.82 7.36 -11.20
C ALA A 69 -6.70 6.32 -11.30
N LEU A 70 -5.74 6.35 -10.37
CA LEU A 70 -4.64 5.38 -10.27
C LEU A 70 -5.15 3.96 -10.00
N ALA A 71 -6.23 3.81 -9.23
CA ALA A 71 -6.79 2.49 -8.91
C ALA A 71 -7.41 1.76 -10.13
N GLY A 72 -7.79 2.48 -11.19
CA GLY A 72 -8.33 1.89 -12.40
C GLY A 72 -9.82 1.60 -12.32
N VAL A 73 -10.66 2.62 -12.47
CA VAL A 73 -12.13 2.49 -12.56
C VAL A 73 -12.59 2.66 -14.01
N LYS A 74 -13.83 2.24 -14.32
CA LYS A 74 -14.35 2.34 -15.70
C LYS A 74 -14.34 3.77 -16.24
N SER A 75 -14.74 4.73 -15.41
CA SER A 75 -14.70 6.14 -15.74
C SER A 75 -14.78 6.97 -14.47
N LEU A 76 -14.02 8.06 -14.43
CA LEU A 76 -14.06 9.05 -13.37
C LEU A 76 -14.67 10.34 -13.90
N THR A 77 -15.70 10.85 -13.23
CA THR A 77 -16.34 12.11 -13.60
C THR A 77 -16.19 13.11 -12.46
N LEU A 78 -15.82 14.35 -12.80
CA LEU A 78 -15.54 15.40 -11.83
C LEU A 78 -16.55 16.55 -11.96
N TYR A 79 -17.03 17.08 -10.85
CA TYR A 79 -17.92 18.23 -10.79
C TYR A 79 -17.41 19.28 -9.80
N ASP A 80 -17.00 20.43 -10.32
CA ASP A 80 -16.71 21.62 -9.53
C ASP A 80 -16.69 22.84 -10.47
N PRO A 81 -17.85 23.49 -10.68
CA PRO A 81 -17.95 24.65 -11.57
C PRO A 81 -17.40 25.93 -10.93
N ALA A 82 -17.08 25.93 -9.64
CA ALA A 82 -16.60 27.13 -8.97
C ALA A 82 -15.17 27.48 -9.45
N PRO A 83 -14.87 28.78 -9.56
CA PRO A 83 -13.56 29.23 -10.03
C PRO A 83 -12.48 28.88 -9.01
N ALA A 84 -11.31 28.49 -9.50
CA ALA A 84 -10.11 28.32 -8.69
C ALA A 84 -9.75 29.64 -8.01
N ALA A 85 -9.53 29.61 -6.70
CA ALA A 85 -9.01 30.70 -5.90
C ALA A 85 -7.54 30.45 -5.55
N ILE A 86 -6.78 31.51 -5.26
CA ILE A 86 -5.37 31.37 -4.86
C ILE A 86 -5.22 30.50 -3.60
N SER A 87 -6.17 30.57 -2.68
CA SER A 87 -6.21 29.76 -1.46
C SER A 87 -6.39 28.27 -1.73
N ASP A 88 -6.98 27.88 -2.87
CA ASP A 88 -7.19 26.46 -3.19
C ASP A 88 -5.85 25.75 -3.44
N LEU A 89 -4.80 26.49 -3.82
CA LEU A 89 -3.44 25.96 -4.03
C LEU A 89 -2.74 25.56 -2.71
N SER A 90 -3.40 25.69 -1.55
CA SER A 90 -2.90 25.23 -0.25
C SER A 90 -2.77 23.71 -0.17
N SER A 91 -3.66 23.00 -0.87
CA SER A 91 -3.73 21.53 -0.87
C SER A 91 -4.09 20.97 -2.26
N GLN A 92 -4.58 21.79 -3.20
CA GLN A 92 -4.88 21.34 -4.55
C GLN A 92 -3.61 21.39 -5.43
N PHE A 93 -2.88 20.29 -5.46
CA PHE A 93 -1.57 20.13 -6.14
C PHE A 93 -1.65 20.13 -7.67
N PHE A 94 -2.82 19.93 -8.26
CA PHE A 94 -3.08 20.11 -9.70
C PHE A 94 -3.55 21.52 -10.07
N LEU A 95 -3.56 22.52 -9.19
CA LEU A 95 -3.79 23.91 -9.61
C LEU A 95 -2.48 24.66 -9.72
N HIS A 96 -2.42 25.56 -10.70
CA HIS A 96 -1.33 26.51 -10.86
C HIS A 96 -1.85 27.96 -10.73
N PRO A 97 -0.99 28.94 -10.40
CA PRO A 97 -1.43 30.34 -10.26
C PRO A 97 -2.17 30.88 -11.50
N GLU A 98 -1.83 30.42 -12.70
CA GLU A 98 -2.50 30.75 -13.96
C GLU A 98 -3.90 30.16 -14.14
N ASP A 99 -4.32 29.25 -13.28
CA ASP A 99 -5.65 28.64 -13.30
C ASP A 99 -6.67 29.41 -12.46
N VAL A 100 -6.21 30.35 -11.63
CA VAL A 100 -7.07 31.20 -10.80
C VAL A 100 -8.11 31.91 -11.67
N GLY A 101 -9.38 31.79 -11.26
CA GLY A 101 -10.55 32.31 -11.97
C GLY A 101 -11.20 31.34 -12.97
N LYS A 102 -10.54 30.23 -13.34
CA LYS A 102 -11.12 29.19 -14.22
C LYS A 102 -11.86 28.13 -13.39
N PRO A 103 -12.91 27.46 -13.93
CA PRO A 103 -13.61 26.40 -13.21
C PRO A 103 -12.67 25.26 -12.81
N ARG A 104 -12.66 24.88 -11.52
CA ARG A 104 -11.72 23.88 -10.98
C ARG A 104 -11.79 22.55 -11.70
N ALA A 105 -13.00 22.05 -12.01
CA ALA A 105 -13.13 20.77 -12.74
C ALA A 105 -12.56 20.81 -14.16
N GLU A 106 -12.67 21.93 -14.86
CA GLU A 106 -12.21 22.03 -16.25
C GLU A 106 -10.69 22.04 -16.37
N VAL A 107 -10.00 22.66 -15.41
CA VAL A 107 -8.52 22.67 -15.36
C VAL A 107 -7.94 21.40 -14.75
N THR A 108 -8.67 20.74 -13.85
CA THR A 108 -8.18 19.56 -13.11
C THR A 108 -8.37 18.26 -13.91
N ALA A 109 -9.50 18.09 -14.61
CA ALA A 109 -9.81 16.88 -15.36
C ALA A 109 -8.70 16.40 -16.32
N PRO A 110 -8.07 17.25 -17.16
CA PRO A 110 -6.99 16.79 -18.04
C PRO A 110 -5.76 16.29 -17.26
N ARG A 111 -5.41 16.94 -16.13
CA ARG A 111 -4.26 16.55 -15.30
C ARG A 111 -4.49 15.22 -14.58
N VAL A 112 -5.72 14.97 -14.10
CA VAL A 112 -6.10 13.67 -13.52
C VAL A 112 -6.11 12.58 -14.58
N ALA A 113 -6.51 12.89 -15.83
CA ALA A 113 -6.52 11.92 -16.92
C ALA A 113 -5.12 11.39 -17.28
N GLU A 114 -4.06 12.19 -17.08
CA GLU A 114 -2.67 11.80 -17.33
C GLU A 114 -2.17 10.71 -16.38
N LEU A 115 -2.80 10.54 -15.21
CA LEU A 115 -2.39 9.56 -14.20
C LEU A 115 -2.58 8.11 -14.66
N ASN A 116 -3.61 7.86 -15.47
CA ASN A 116 -3.95 6.50 -15.89
C ASN A 116 -4.75 6.49 -17.21
N ALA A 117 -4.10 6.07 -18.28
CA ALA A 117 -4.71 5.99 -19.62
C ALA A 117 -5.92 5.04 -19.69
N TYR A 118 -6.05 4.09 -18.76
CA TYR A 118 -7.20 3.17 -18.70
C TYR A 118 -8.43 3.79 -18.02
N THR A 119 -8.28 4.87 -17.26
CA THR A 119 -9.39 5.53 -16.55
C THR A 119 -9.77 6.83 -17.28
N PRO A 120 -10.77 6.85 -18.16
CA PRO A 120 -11.21 8.09 -18.79
C PRO A 120 -11.77 9.06 -17.75
N VAL A 121 -11.27 10.30 -17.77
CA VAL A 121 -11.71 11.38 -16.88
C VAL A 121 -12.51 12.41 -17.65
N SER A 122 -13.68 12.80 -17.14
CA SER A 122 -14.54 13.80 -17.76
C SER A 122 -15.16 14.77 -16.76
N VAL A 123 -15.66 15.90 -17.25
CA VAL A 123 -16.35 16.90 -16.41
C VAL A 123 -17.87 16.66 -16.49
N HIS A 124 -18.50 16.50 -15.33
CA HIS A 124 -19.97 16.39 -15.24
C HIS A 124 -20.59 17.73 -15.61
N LYS A 125 -21.46 17.73 -16.63
CA LYS A 125 -22.15 18.94 -17.08
C LYS A 125 -23.51 19.02 -16.42
N SER A 126 -23.62 19.90 -15.42
CA SER A 126 -24.87 20.22 -14.73
C SER A 126 -24.85 21.65 -14.24
N SER A 127 -26.02 22.31 -14.21
CA SER A 127 -26.18 23.65 -13.63
C SER A 127 -26.50 23.61 -12.14
N SER A 128 -27.01 22.48 -11.64
CA SER A 128 -27.41 22.27 -10.25
C SER A 128 -27.34 20.80 -9.89
N LEU A 129 -26.85 20.49 -8.69
CA LEU A 129 -26.80 19.12 -8.19
C LEU A 129 -28.16 18.61 -7.70
N THR A 130 -29.11 19.50 -7.40
CA THR A 130 -30.38 19.14 -6.76
C THR A 130 -31.61 19.35 -7.64
N ASP A 131 -31.50 20.08 -8.76
CA ASP A 131 -32.65 20.34 -9.65
C ASP A 131 -33.14 19.08 -10.39
N ASP A 132 -32.20 18.21 -10.80
CA ASP A 132 -32.50 16.94 -11.47
C ASP A 132 -31.63 15.81 -10.90
N LEU A 133 -32.14 15.07 -9.92
CA LEU A 133 -31.40 13.97 -9.28
C LEU A 133 -31.18 12.76 -10.22
N THR A 134 -31.91 12.66 -11.33
CA THR A 134 -31.70 11.55 -12.29
C THR A 134 -30.35 11.62 -12.98
N GLN A 135 -29.67 12.78 -12.92
CA GLN A 135 -28.30 12.95 -13.40
C GLN A 135 -27.31 11.94 -12.78
N PHE A 136 -27.63 11.43 -11.57
CA PHE A 136 -26.81 10.47 -10.83
C PHE A 136 -27.00 9.01 -11.24
N ASP A 137 -28.08 8.66 -11.96
CA ASP A 137 -28.46 7.26 -12.26
C ASP A 137 -27.40 6.48 -13.07
N ARG A 138 -26.41 7.17 -13.66
CA ARG A 138 -25.30 6.57 -14.42
C ARG A 138 -24.13 6.11 -13.55
N TYR A 139 -24.04 6.57 -12.31
CA TYR A 139 -22.92 6.31 -11.42
C TYR A 139 -23.22 5.15 -10.47
N GLN A 140 -22.20 4.38 -10.12
CA GLN A 140 -22.31 3.34 -9.09
C GLN A 140 -22.05 3.94 -7.70
N VAL A 141 -21.22 4.98 -7.63
CA VAL A 141 -20.85 5.68 -6.41
C VAL A 141 -20.67 7.16 -6.68
N VAL A 142 -21.15 7.99 -5.76
CA VAL A 142 -21.02 9.44 -5.77
C VAL A 142 -20.27 9.86 -4.51
N VAL A 143 -19.22 10.66 -4.69
CA VAL A 143 -18.45 11.27 -3.60
C VAL A 143 -18.84 12.74 -3.48
N LEU A 144 -19.25 13.17 -2.29
CA LEU A 144 -19.51 14.57 -1.99
C LEU A 144 -18.40 15.12 -1.10
N THR A 145 -17.74 16.17 -1.57
CA THR A 145 -16.83 16.99 -0.76
C THR A 145 -17.24 18.44 -0.86
N ASN A 146 -17.05 19.22 0.20
CA ASN A 146 -17.33 20.65 0.26
C ASN A 146 -18.75 20.99 -0.28
N THR A 147 -19.72 20.12 0.01
CA THR A 147 -21.10 20.21 -0.45
C THR A 147 -21.99 20.64 0.72
N PRO A 148 -22.88 21.63 0.57
CA PRO A 148 -23.76 22.05 1.68
C PRO A 148 -24.58 20.88 2.23
N LEU A 149 -24.73 20.80 3.55
CA LEU A 149 -25.42 19.70 4.22
C LEU A 149 -26.85 19.49 3.70
N LYS A 150 -27.61 20.56 3.46
CA LYS A 150 -28.94 20.46 2.82
C LYS A 150 -28.92 19.67 1.50
N ASP A 151 -27.88 19.87 0.69
CA ASP A 151 -27.76 19.23 -0.63
C ASP A 151 -27.25 17.79 -0.45
N GLN A 152 -26.34 17.56 0.51
CA GLN A 152 -25.91 16.21 0.88
C GLN A 152 -27.10 15.33 1.28
N ILE A 153 -28.04 15.84 2.08
CA ILE A 153 -29.24 15.12 2.51
C ILE A 153 -30.16 14.81 1.31
N ILE A 154 -30.45 15.81 0.47
CA ILE A 154 -31.33 15.65 -0.70
C ILE A 154 -30.75 14.62 -1.68
N ILE A 155 -29.45 14.72 -1.96
CA ILE A 155 -28.74 13.81 -2.85
C ILE A 155 -28.69 12.42 -2.20
N GLY A 156 -28.27 12.32 -0.94
CA GLY A 156 -28.15 11.05 -0.22
C GLY A 156 -29.44 10.26 -0.15
N ASP A 157 -30.56 10.89 0.18
CA ASP A 157 -31.88 10.25 0.19
C ASP A 157 -32.24 9.63 -1.18
N TYR A 158 -31.89 10.33 -2.26
CA TYR A 158 -32.13 9.84 -3.60
C TYR A 158 -31.20 8.69 -3.98
N LEU A 159 -29.89 8.82 -3.70
CA LEU A 159 -28.90 7.78 -3.99
C LEU A 159 -29.22 6.49 -3.23
N HIS A 160 -29.52 6.58 -1.94
CA HIS A 160 -29.90 5.45 -1.09
C HIS A 160 -31.12 4.72 -1.68
N LYS A 161 -32.16 5.47 -2.08
CA LYS A 161 -33.38 4.90 -2.69
C LYS A 161 -33.11 4.22 -4.04
N LYS A 162 -32.12 4.70 -4.80
CA LYS A 162 -31.71 4.14 -6.09
C LYS A 162 -30.72 2.99 -5.97
N GLY A 163 -30.16 2.74 -4.77
CA GLY A 163 -29.07 1.79 -4.57
C GLY A 163 -27.75 2.26 -5.16
N ILE A 164 -27.56 3.58 -5.26
CA ILE A 164 -26.28 4.21 -5.63
C ILE A 164 -25.54 4.50 -4.33
N TYR A 165 -24.25 4.14 -4.28
CA TYR A 165 -23.45 4.31 -3.08
C TYR A 165 -23.03 5.77 -2.88
N LEU A 166 -22.96 6.20 -1.62
CA LEU A 166 -22.56 7.54 -1.23
C LEU A 166 -21.36 7.48 -0.29
N VAL A 167 -20.37 8.32 -0.57
CA VAL A 167 -19.30 8.70 0.36
C VAL A 167 -19.34 10.22 0.51
N VAL A 168 -19.36 10.73 1.74
CA VAL A 168 -19.22 12.15 2.03
C VAL A 168 -17.95 12.34 2.84
N ALA A 169 -17.09 13.26 2.45
CA ALA A 169 -15.90 13.59 3.22
C ALA A 169 -15.66 15.10 3.22
N ASP A 170 -15.35 15.65 4.39
CA ASP A 170 -15.07 17.07 4.59
C ASP A 170 -13.92 17.27 5.57
N THR A 171 -13.04 18.23 5.28
CA THR A 171 -11.90 18.63 6.12
C THR A 171 -11.95 20.12 6.43
N PHE A 172 -11.73 20.48 7.70
CA PHE A 172 -11.73 21.85 8.21
C PHE A 172 -10.52 22.05 9.13
N GLY A 173 -9.42 22.57 8.58
CA GLY A 173 -8.15 22.64 9.30
C GLY A 173 -7.69 21.27 9.79
N LEU A 174 -7.43 21.11 11.09
CA LEU A 174 -7.01 19.83 11.68
C LEU A 174 -8.17 18.88 12.02
N PHE A 175 -9.39 19.19 11.57
CA PHE A 175 -10.57 18.34 11.73
C PHE A 175 -11.00 17.73 10.40
N GLY A 176 -11.56 16.54 10.44
CA GLY A 176 -12.29 16.02 9.29
C GLY A 176 -13.32 14.97 9.68
N SER A 177 -14.19 14.68 8.73
CA SER A 177 -15.24 13.67 8.86
C SER A 177 -15.42 12.91 7.56
N ILE A 178 -15.81 11.64 7.69
CA ILE A 178 -16.27 10.81 6.59
C ILE A 178 -17.56 10.10 6.97
N PHE A 179 -18.48 10.02 6.02
CA PHE A 179 -19.73 9.27 6.11
C PHE A 179 -19.89 8.36 4.90
N CYS A 180 -20.30 7.11 5.15
CA CYS A 180 -20.56 6.13 4.10
C CYS A 180 -22.00 5.59 4.19
N ASP A 181 -22.66 5.51 3.03
CA ASP A 181 -23.96 4.85 2.86
C ASP A 181 -23.95 3.98 1.61
N PHE A 182 -23.84 2.67 1.83
CA PHE A 182 -23.82 1.65 0.78
C PHE A 182 -25.17 0.92 0.64
N GLY A 183 -26.24 1.50 1.18
CA GLY A 183 -27.60 1.00 1.10
C GLY A 183 -27.90 -0.19 2.03
N ASP A 184 -29.16 -0.60 2.07
CA ASP A 184 -29.68 -1.61 3.01
C ASP A 184 -29.13 -3.03 2.78
N LYS A 185 -28.56 -3.30 1.60
CA LYS A 185 -28.17 -4.65 1.16
C LYS A 185 -26.80 -4.63 0.49
N PHE A 186 -25.82 -4.05 1.17
CA PHE A 186 -24.42 -4.17 0.76
C PHE A 186 -23.88 -5.58 1.08
N THR A 187 -23.11 -6.17 0.17
CA THR A 187 -22.48 -7.49 0.38
C THR A 187 -20.98 -7.32 0.35
N VAL A 188 -20.36 -7.59 1.50
CA VAL A 188 -18.90 -7.73 1.63
C VAL A 188 -18.55 -9.17 1.23
N LEU A 189 -17.72 -9.32 0.20
CA LEU A 189 -17.25 -10.61 -0.31
C LEU A 189 -16.02 -11.11 0.44
N ASP A 190 -15.17 -10.19 0.88
CA ASP A 190 -13.91 -10.46 1.54
C ASP A 190 -13.67 -9.33 2.55
N PRO A 191 -13.90 -9.54 3.86
CA PRO A 191 -13.89 -8.46 4.84
C PRO A 191 -12.49 -7.94 5.20
N THR A 192 -11.44 -8.73 5.00
CA THR A 192 -10.09 -8.42 5.51
C THR A 192 -9.02 -8.37 4.42
N GLY A 193 -9.21 -9.11 3.32
CA GLY A 193 -8.18 -9.39 2.32
C GLY A 193 -6.99 -10.19 2.83
N GLU A 194 -7.08 -10.74 4.05
CA GLU A 194 -6.11 -11.70 4.54
C GLU A 194 -6.18 -13.00 3.75
N ALA A 195 -5.04 -13.67 3.61
CA ALA A 195 -5.03 -15.00 3.00
C ALA A 195 -5.84 -15.95 3.88
N PRO A 196 -6.77 -16.76 3.30
CA PRO A 196 -7.50 -17.76 4.06
C PRO A 196 -6.52 -18.65 4.83
N VAL A 197 -6.73 -18.78 6.14
CA VAL A 197 -5.86 -19.59 6.98
C VAL A 197 -6.06 -21.07 6.62
N SER A 198 -4.96 -21.78 6.36
CA SER A 198 -4.97 -23.21 6.08
C SER A 198 -4.13 -23.95 7.11
N GLY A 199 -4.64 -25.06 7.64
CA GLY A 199 -3.94 -25.92 8.59
C GLY A 199 -4.19 -27.39 8.28
N ILE A 200 -3.27 -28.25 8.72
CA ILE A 200 -3.43 -29.70 8.60
C ILE A 200 -4.28 -30.19 9.77
N VAL A 201 -5.34 -30.93 9.47
CA VAL A 201 -6.20 -31.55 10.49
C VAL A 201 -5.58 -32.87 10.96
N ALA A 202 -5.45 -33.06 12.27
CA ALA A 202 -5.05 -34.34 12.85
C ALA A 202 -6.23 -35.30 12.99
N LEU A 203 -7.34 -34.80 13.53
CA LEU A 203 -8.53 -35.58 13.86
C LEU A 203 -9.76 -34.67 13.87
N ILE A 204 -10.91 -35.24 13.47
CA ILE A 204 -12.23 -34.71 13.79
C ILE A 204 -12.96 -35.81 14.56
N ASP A 205 -13.45 -35.50 15.76
CA ASP A 205 -14.20 -36.47 16.57
C ASP A 205 -15.71 -36.50 16.21
N GLU A 206 -16.47 -37.37 16.87
CA GLU A 206 -17.90 -37.58 16.59
C GLU A 206 -18.76 -36.35 16.96
N GLU A 207 -18.26 -35.51 17.86
CA GLU A 207 -18.87 -34.25 18.29
C GLU A 207 -18.53 -33.07 17.36
N GLY A 208 -17.64 -33.28 16.38
CA GLY A 208 -17.23 -32.27 15.41
C GLY A 208 -16.10 -31.34 15.90
N LEU A 209 -15.37 -31.72 16.96
CA LEU A 209 -14.19 -31.01 17.41
C LEU A 209 -13.01 -31.31 16.47
N VAL A 210 -12.45 -30.26 15.88
CA VAL A 210 -11.33 -30.35 14.94
C VAL A 210 -10.03 -30.10 15.68
N SER A 211 -9.13 -31.08 15.67
CA SER A 211 -7.77 -30.95 16.23
C SER A 211 -6.77 -30.63 15.13
N ALA A 212 -5.97 -29.57 15.30
CA ALA A 212 -4.86 -29.25 14.41
C ALA A 212 -3.72 -30.28 14.55
N PHE A 213 -2.93 -30.46 13.50
CA PHE A 213 -1.77 -31.35 13.51
C PHE A 213 -0.63 -30.76 14.35
N ASP A 214 -0.19 -31.52 15.35
CA ASP A 214 0.92 -31.16 16.24
C ASP A 214 0.65 -29.86 17.03
N GLU A 215 1.70 -29.09 17.42
CA GLU A 215 1.57 -27.79 18.12
C GLU A 215 1.10 -26.62 17.21
N THR A 216 0.60 -26.90 15.99
CA THR A 216 0.18 -25.83 15.08
C THR A 216 -1.09 -25.14 15.57
N ARG A 217 -1.07 -23.80 15.62
CA ARG A 217 -2.25 -23.00 15.94
C ARG A 217 -3.07 -22.81 14.68
N HIS A 218 -4.37 -23.08 14.76
CA HIS A 218 -5.29 -22.94 13.62
C HIS A 218 -5.49 -21.48 13.18
N GLY A 219 -5.26 -20.50 14.05
CA GLY A 219 -5.37 -19.07 13.72
C GLY A 219 -6.79 -18.55 13.43
N LEU A 220 -7.79 -19.42 13.43
CA LEU A 220 -9.22 -19.10 13.28
C LEU A 220 -9.82 -18.45 14.54
N GLU A 221 -10.86 -17.64 14.35
CA GLU A 221 -11.69 -17.00 15.37
C GLU A 221 -13.12 -17.57 15.40
N ASP A 222 -13.84 -17.33 16.51
CA ASP A 222 -15.24 -17.74 16.64
C ASP A 222 -16.11 -17.06 15.57
N GLY A 223 -16.77 -17.86 14.72
CA GLY A 223 -17.60 -17.37 13.62
C GLY A 223 -16.96 -17.47 12.24
N ASP A 224 -15.69 -17.87 12.17
CA ASP A 224 -15.01 -18.17 10.90
C ASP A 224 -15.64 -19.38 10.20
N TYR A 225 -15.67 -19.31 8.87
CA TYR A 225 -16.13 -20.40 8.01
C TYR A 225 -14.94 -21.15 7.45
N VAL A 226 -14.95 -22.48 7.60
CA VAL A 226 -13.91 -23.36 7.08
C VAL A 226 -14.48 -24.32 6.04
N THR A 227 -13.67 -24.60 5.02
CA THR A 227 -13.92 -25.69 4.07
C THR A 227 -12.83 -26.74 4.24
N PHE A 228 -13.22 -27.99 4.29
CA PHE A 228 -12.28 -29.10 4.32
C PHE A 228 -12.14 -29.74 2.95
N THR A 229 -10.91 -30.09 2.58
CA THR A 229 -10.58 -30.85 1.36
C THR A 229 -9.76 -32.08 1.75
N GLU A 230 -9.88 -33.17 0.99
CA GLU A 230 -9.25 -34.46 1.32
C GLU A 230 -9.82 -35.13 2.60
N LEU A 231 -11.03 -34.76 2.99
CA LEU A 231 -11.84 -35.45 4.00
C LEU A 231 -12.97 -36.25 3.34
N GLU A 232 -13.23 -37.46 3.83
CA GLU A 232 -14.41 -38.22 3.43
C GLU A 232 -15.66 -37.71 4.18
N GLY A 233 -16.52 -36.96 3.49
CA GLY A 233 -17.92 -36.72 3.88
C GLY A 233 -18.26 -35.35 4.51
N PHE A 234 -19.32 -34.73 3.94
CA PHE A 234 -20.14 -33.58 4.41
C PHE A 234 -19.86 -32.15 3.91
N ARG A 235 -20.96 -31.36 3.82
CA ARG A 235 -21.12 -29.99 3.28
C ARG A 235 -21.99 -29.14 4.23
N SER A 236 -21.79 -27.81 4.26
CA SER A 236 -22.44 -26.82 5.14
C SER A 236 -23.15 -25.67 4.38
N PHE A 237 -23.94 -24.83 5.09
CA PHE A 237 -24.52 -23.56 4.59
C PHE A 237 -24.83 -22.54 5.71
N GLU A 238 -24.95 -21.26 5.30
CA GLU A 238 -24.89 -19.99 6.07
C GLU A 238 -26.22 -19.24 6.35
N ARG A 239 -26.11 -18.09 7.08
CA ARG A 239 -27.16 -17.24 7.73
C ARG A 239 -27.24 -15.78 7.16
N ARG A 240 -28.16 -14.91 7.64
CA ARG A 240 -28.44 -13.51 7.15
C ARG A 240 -28.86 -12.43 8.21
N GLY A 241 -28.38 -11.17 7.99
CA GLY A 241 -28.86 -9.73 8.13
C GLY A 241 -29.88 -9.18 9.18
N SER A 242 -30.17 -7.86 9.41
CA SER A 242 -29.81 -6.48 8.88
C SER A 242 -30.36 -5.27 9.75
N SER A 243 -30.20 -3.99 9.30
CA SER A 243 -30.14 -2.61 9.97
C SER A 243 -31.34 -1.60 10.05
N LYS A 244 -31.16 -0.39 10.71
CA LYS A 244 -31.37 1.07 10.29
C LYS A 244 -31.53 2.14 11.45
N VAL A 245 -30.54 3.02 11.75
CA VAL A 245 -30.61 4.38 12.44
C VAL A 245 -29.22 5.09 12.29
N ALA A 246 -29.08 6.33 11.76
CA ALA A 246 -27.71 6.87 11.46
C ALA A 246 -27.42 8.36 11.79
N LEU A 247 -28.36 9.28 11.57
CA LEU A 247 -28.16 10.71 11.91
C LEU A 247 -28.65 11.06 13.31
N LYS A 248 -29.67 10.33 13.78
CA LYS A 248 -30.26 10.49 15.12
C LYS A 248 -29.57 9.60 16.16
N ASP A 249 -28.89 8.57 15.69
CA ASP A 249 -28.14 7.59 16.49
C ASP A 249 -26.95 7.15 15.64
N PRO A 250 -25.90 7.99 15.54
CA PRO A 250 -24.76 7.70 14.68
C PRO A 250 -23.91 6.56 15.23
N GLU A 251 -23.70 5.54 14.39
CA GLU A 251 -22.67 4.54 14.62
C GLU A 251 -21.31 5.13 14.24
N HIS A 252 -20.46 5.32 15.25
CA HIS A 252 -19.14 5.93 15.11
C HIS A 252 -18.05 4.86 15.05
N LEU A 253 -17.25 4.90 13.99
CA LEU A 253 -15.93 4.32 14.01
C LEU A 253 -14.99 5.24 14.80
N ILE A 254 -14.35 4.70 15.84
CA ILE A 254 -13.40 5.43 16.67
C ILE A 254 -12.06 5.53 15.95
N SER A 255 -11.64 6.76 15.63
CA SER A 255 -10.35 7.02 14.97
C SER A 255 -9.16 6.97 15.93
N ASP A 256 -9.37 7.37 17.18
CA ASP A 256 -8.37 7.36 18.25
C ASP A 256 -9.08 7.00 19.57
N TYR A 257 -8.71 5.86 20.15
CA TYR A 257 -9.30 5.38 21.41
C TYR A 257 -8.91 6.25 22.61
N ALA A 258 -7.88 7.10 22.51
CA ALA A 258 -7.61 8.13 23.51
C ALA A 258 -8.56 9.33 23.45
N LYS A 259 -9.37 9.42 22.39
CA LYS A 259 -10.32 10.51 22.10
C LYS A 259 -11.74 10.00 21.86
N PHE A 260 -12.11 8.86 22.45
CA PHE A 260 -13.39 8.17 22.19
C PHE A 260 -14.64 9.00 22.51
N ASP A 261 -14.51 10.05 23.32
CA ASP A 261 -15.55 11.01 23.69
C ASP A 261 -15.77 12.11 22.63
N ARG A 262 -14.79 12.35 21.75
CA ARG A 262 -14.84 13.43 20.75
C ARG A 262 -15.75 13.20 19.54
N PRO A 263 -15.95 11.98 19.01
CA PRO A 263 -16.80 11.77 17.83
C PRO A 263 -18.21 12.36 17.97
N GLN A 264 -18.83 12.22 19.15
CA GLN A 264 -20.15 12.80 19.40
C GLN A 264 -20.12 14.33 19.45
N GLN A 265 -19.09 14.91 20.07
CA GLN A 265 -18.87 16.38 20.09
C GLN A 265 -18.68 16.92 18.67
N LEU A 266 -17.82 16.27 17.89
CA LEU A 266 -17.51 16.64 16.51
C LEU A 266 -18.72 16.45 15.60
N HIS A 267 -19.53 15.42 15.80
CA HIS A 267 -20.78 15.26 15.07
C HIS A 267 -21.65 16.51 15.21
N VAL A 268 -21.94 16.93 16.44
CA VAL A 268 -22.71 18.16 16.71
C VAL A 268 -21.99 19.40 16.19
N GLY A 269 -20.67 19.49 16.36
CA GLY A 269 -19.85 20.60 15.89
C GLY A 269 -19.93 20.82 14.39
N PHE A 270 -19.84 19.73 13.60
CA PHE A 270 -19.97 19.78 12.15
C PHE A 270 -21.40 20.17 11.73
N GLN A 271 -22.44 19.64 12.39
CA GLN A 271 -23.83 20.08 12.13
C GLN A 271 -23.99 21.60 12.40
N ALA A 272 -23.42 22.10 13.49
CA ALA A 272 -23.46 23.52 13.84
C ALA A 272 -22.67 24.38 12.83
N LEU A 273 -21.52 23.89 12.35
CA LEU A 273 -20.71 24.55 11.33
C LEU A 273 -21.48 24.67 10.00
N HIS A 274 -22.15 23.60 9.56
CA HIS A 274 -23.01 23.65 8.37
C HIS A 274 -24.17 24.63 8.55
N GLY A 275 -24.85 24.62 9.71
CA GLY A 275 -25.90 25.59 10.02
C GLY A 275 -25.40 27.05 10.02
N PHE A 276 -24.17 27.28 10.50
CA PHE A 276 -23.53 28.59 10.40
C PHE A 276 -23.30 28.99 8.94
N GLN A 277 -22.74 28.09 8.13
CA GLN A 277 -22.46 28.35 6.72
C GLN A 277 -23.74 28.68 5.94
N GLU A 278 -24.83 27.97 6.20
CA GLU A 278 -26.14 28.23 5.58
C GLU A 278 -26.73 29.58 5.99
N SER A 279 -26.63 29.94 7.27
CA SER A 279 -27.22 31.19 7.78
C SER A 279 -26.41 32.43 7.42
N GLN A 280 -25.08 32.33 7.40
CA GLN A 280 -24.16 33.45 7.15
C GLN A 280 -23.67 33.52 5.71
N GLY A 281 -23.86 32.46 4.90
CA GLY A 281 -23.35 32.38 3.53
C GLY A 281 -21.82 32.27 3.44
N ARG A 282 -21.14 32.01 4.56
CA ARG A 282 -19.68 31.90 4.67
C ARG A 282 -19.31 30.98 5.83
N LEU A 283 -18.07 30.46 5.81
CA LEU A 283 -17.48 29.81 6.97
C LEU A 283 -17.07 30.85 8.04
N PRO A 284 -16.93 30.45 9.31
CA PRO A 284 -16.33 31.28 10.37
C PRO A 284 -14.98 31.86 9.96
N ARG A 285 -14.67 33.06 10.42
CA ARG A 285 -13.36 33.68 10.18
C ARG A 285 -12.29 33.02 11.05
N PRO A 286 -11.04 32.89 10.58
CA PRO A 286 -9.95 32.33 11.36
C PRO A 286 -9.79 33.02 12.72
N MET A 287 -9.71 32.25 13.80
CA MET A 287 -9.52 32.74 15.18
C MET A 287 -10.56 33.78 15.67
N ASN A 288 -11.74 33.89 15.05
CA ASN A 288 -12.74 34.88 15.42
C ASN A 288 -13.68 34.39 16.54
N GLN A 289 -13.64 35.06 17.69
CA GLN A 289 -14.39 34.68 18.89
C GLN A 289 -15.91 34.82 18.75
N GLU A 290 -16.39 35.80 17.99
CA GLU A 290 -17.83 36.02 17.79
C GLU A 290 -18.45 34.88 16.99
N ASP A 291 -17.82 34.52 15.87
CA ASP A 291 -18.26 33.41 15.02
C ASP A 291 -18.24 32.08 15.82
N ALA A 292 -17.20 31.84 16.64
CA ALA A 292 -17.11 30.66 17.50
C ALA A 292 -18.24 30.59 18.54
N THR A 293 -18.60 31.74 19.13
CA THR A 293 -19.71 31.81 20.10
C THR A 293 -21.05 31.45 19.46
N ILE A 294 -21.28 31.85 18.20
CA ILE A 294 -22.49 31.50 17.43
C ILE A 294 -22.55 29.99 17.18
N ILE A 295 -21.42 29.36 16.80
CA ILE A 295 -21.36 27.92 16.56
C ILE A 295 -21.59 27.14 17.86
N ILE A 296 -20.96 27.52 18.97
CA ILE A 296 -21.18 26.88 20.27
C ILE A 296 -22.66 26.98 20.68
N GLY A 297 -23.28 28.16 20.50
CA GLY A 297 -24.71 28.34 20.75
C GLY A 297 -25.58 27.43 19.87
N SER A 298 -25.22 27.29 18.59
CA SER A 298 -25.93 26.42 17.63
C SER A 298 -25.78 24.94 17.98
N ALA A 299 -24.59 24.50 18.41
CA ALA A 299 -24.31 23.15 18.88
C ALA A 299 -25.17 22.80 20.11
N LYS A 300 -25.24 23.70 21.10
CA LYS A 300 -26.10 23.53 22.29
C LYS A 300 -27.58 23.44 21.91
N ALA A 301 -28.04 24.30 21.00
CA ALA A 301 -29.42 24.26 20.53
C ALA A 301 -29.75 22.95 19.78
N PHE A 302 -28.80 22.41 19.01
CA PHE A 302 -28.97 21.12 18.34
C PHE A 302 -29.09 19.97 19.36
N ILE A 303 -28.22 19.94 20.36
CA ILE A 303 -28.26 18.94 21.45
C ILE A 303 -29.60 18.98 22.20
N GLU A 304 -30.09 20.17 22.55
CA GLU A 304 -31.38 20.33 23.24
C GLU A 304 -32.54 19.86 22.36
N LYS A 305 -32.53 20.22 21.07
CA LYS A 305 -33.56 19.85 20.11
C LYS A 305 -33.64 18.33 19.89
N GLU A 306 -32.49 17.68 19.71
CA GLU A 306 -32.41 16.24 19.46
C GLU A 306 -32.40 15.41 20.77
N LYS A 307 -32.43 16.08 21.94
CA LYS A 307 -32.45 15.46 23.28
C LYS A 307 -31.25 14.54 23.53
N MET A 308 -30.08 14.96 23.09
CA MET A 308 -28.83 14.21 23.31
C MET A 308 -28.32 14.45 24.74
N GLU A 309 -27.90 13.40 25.44
CA GLU A 309 -27.33 13.51 26.80
C GLU A 309 -25.82 13.79 26.74
N ILE A 310 -25.43 14.95 26.20
CA ILE A 310 -24.04 15.34 25.97
C ILE A 310 -23.77 16.73 26.55
N GLU A 311 -22.71 16.87 27.36
CA GLU A 311 -22.18 18.17 27.76
C GLU A 311 -21.21 18.70 26.70
N VAL A 312 -21.42 19.91 26.19
CA VAL A 312 -20.61 20.48 25.10
C VAL A 312 -19.22 20.86 25.58
N ASP A 313 -18.18 20.32 24.93
CA ASP A 313 -16.82 20.83 25.06
C ASP A 313 -16.67 22.11 24.22
N GLU A 314 -16.88 23.27 24.84
CA GLU A 314 -16.80 24.56 24.18
C GLU A 314 -15.42 24.85 23.56
N LYS A 315 -14.32 24.30 24.13
CA LYS A 315 -12.98 24.54 23.61
C LYS A 315 -12.76 23.78 22.30
N LEU A 316 -13.21 22.52 22.25
CA LEU A 316 -13.15 21.70 21.04
C LEU A 316 -13.96 22.33 19.91
N ILE A 317 -15.19 22.77 20.20
CA ILE A 317 -16.06 23.41 19.21
C ILE A 317 -15.53 24.80 18.78
N ALA A 318 -14.94 25.56 19.70
CA ALA A 318 -14.26 26.80 19.36
C ALA A 318 -13.10 26.57 18.40
N GLU A 319 -12.28 25.54 18.63
CA GLU A 319 -11.18 25.19 17.73
C GLU A 319 -11.67 24.78 16.33
N LEU A 320 -12.75 24.01 16.23
CA LEU A 320 -13.40 23.71 14.95
C LEU A 320 -13.80 25.00 14.22
N SER A 321 -14.40 25.96 14.94
CA SER A 321 -14.73 27.26 14.36
C SER A 321 -13.50 28.05 13.93
N TYR A 322 -12.46 28.13 14.75
CA TYR A 322 -11.25 28.90 14.44
C TYR A 322 -10.51 28.38 13.22
N GLN A 323 -10.63 27.08 12.96
CA GLN A 323 -9.94 26.39 11.87
C GLN A 323 -10.84 26.10 10.67
N ALA A 324 -12.09 26.59 10.67
CA ALA A 324 -13.07 26.24 9.64
C ALA A 324 -12.69 26.64 8.21
N GLN A 325 -11.86 27.67 8.02
CA GLN A 325 -11.31 28.04 6.71
C GLN A 325 -9.96 27.38 6.40
N GLY A 326 -9.47 26.55 7.32
CA GLY A 326 -8.21 25.83 7.19
C GLY A 326 -8.30 24.78 6.09
N ASP A 327 -7.29 24.77 5.24
CA ASP A 327 -7.14 23.80 4.16
C ASP A 327 -5.69 23.27 4.20
N LEU A 328 -5.55 22.08 4.77
CA LEU A 328 -4.27 21.46 5.06
C LEU A 328 -4.06 20.26 4.16
N ASN A 329 -2.95 20.28 3.41
CA ASN A 329 -2.55 19.16 2.56
C ASN A 329 -2.53 17.81 3.30
N PRO A 330 -1.92 17.66 4.50
CA PRO A 330 -1.91 16.36 5.17
C PRO A 330 -3.28 15.83 5.58
N MET A 331 -4.25 16.71 5.80
CA MET A 331 -5.63 16.31 6.10
C MET A 331 -6.36 15.89 4.83
N ALA A 332 -6.09 16.57 3.70
CA ALA A 332 -6.53 16.13 2.39
C ALA A 332 -5.94 14.76 2.03
N ALA A 333 -4.64 14.52 2.24
CA ALA A 333 -3.99 13.21 2.05
C ALA A 333 -4.63 12.11 2.91
N PHE A 334 -4.80 12.37 4.21
CA PHE A 334 -5.39 11.42 5.15
C PHE A 334 -6.81 11.02 4.75
N PHE A 335 -7.71 12.00 4.61
CA PHE A 335 -9.10 11.73 4.26
C PHE A 335 -9.28 11.35 2.79
N GLY A 336 -8.39 11.79 1.91
CA GLY A 336 -8.44 11.49 0.48
C GLY A 336 -8.05 10.05 0.18
N GLY A 337 -6.98 9.55 0.82
CA GLY A 337 -6.64 8.13 0.80
C GLY A 337 -7.74 7.25 1.42
N LEU A 338 -8.31 7.69 2.55
CA LEU A 338 -9.41 6.99 3.22
C LEU A 338 -10.68 6.93 2.38
N ALA A 339 -11.19 8.08 1.92
CA ALA A 339 -12.41 8.15 1.14
C ALA A 339 -12.28 7.47 -0.22
N ALA A 340 -11.12 7.57 -0.88
CA ALA A 340 -10.84 6.79 -2.08
C ALA A 340 -10.89 5.29 -1.79
N GLN A 341 -10.33 4.83 -0.66
CA GLN A 341 -10.44 3.42 -0.28
C GLN A 341 -11.89 3.00 -0.05
N GLU A 342 -12.71 3.79 0.65
CA GLU A 342 -14.14 3.50 0.83
C GLU A 342 -14.90 3.42 -0.50
N VAL A 343 -14.56 4.27 -1.47
CA VAL A 343 -15.09 4.18 -2.83
C VAL A 343 -14.72 2.84 -3.48
N LEU A 344 -13.46 2.39 -3.35
CA LEU A 344 -13.02 1.10 -3.87
C LEU A 344 -13.76 -0.07 -3.20
N LYS A 345 -14.04 0.01 -1.89
CA LYS A 345 -14.84 -0.99 -1.19
C LYS A 345 -16.25 -1.06 -1.74
N ALA A 346 -16.90 0.09 -1.90
CA ALA A 346 -18.27 0.19 -2.42
C ALA A 346 -18.42 -0.50 -3.78
N ILE A 347 -17.48 -0.27 -4.70
CA ILE A 347 -17.57 -0.79 -6.07
C ILE A 347 -17.02 -2.20 -6.25
N SER A 348 -16.18 -2.69 -5.34
CA SER A 348 -15.58 -4.02 -5.41
C SER A 348 -16.22 -5.06 -4.49
N GLY A 349 -16.92 -4.63 -3.43
CA GLY A 349 -17.36 -5.50 -2.34
C GLY A 349 -16.22 -6.11 -1.52
N LYS A 350 -14.99 -5.62 -1.68
CA LYS A 350 -13.82 -6.07 -0.92
C LYS A 350 -13.56 -5.11 0.24
N PHE A 351 -13.12 -5.69 1.35
CA PHE A 351 -12.90 -5.10 2.66
C PHE A 351 -14.17 -4.67 3.41
N HIS A 352 -14.04 -4.52 4.72
CA HIS A 352 -15.11 -4.04 5.58
C HIS A 352 -15.28 -2.51 5.39
N PRO A 353 -16.48 -2.01 5.09
CA PRO A 353 -16.71 -0.58 4.90
C PRO A 353 -16.80 0.15 6.25
N ILE A 354 -16.56 1.46 6.26
CA ILE A 354 -16.94 2.30 7.39
C ILE A 354 -18.46 2.30 7.52
N ASN A 355 -18.96 1.98 8.71
CA ASN A 355 -20.39 1.96 9.03
C ASN A 355 -20.63 2.72 10.35
N GLN A 356 -20.96 4.01 10.35
CA GLN A 356 -21.17 4.88 9.17
C GLN A 356 -20.38 6.18 9.22
N TRP A 357 -20.14 6.71 10.42
CA TRP A 357 -19.42 7.97 10.62
C TRP A 357 -18.04 7.72 11.21
N MET A 358 -17.05 8.45 10.72
CA MET A 358 -15.76 8.59 11.39
C MET A 358 -15.40 10.07 11.45
N TYR A 359 -15.02 10.53 12.63
CA TYR A 359 -14.48 11.87 12.86
C TYR A 359 -13.01 11.73 13.27
N PHE A 360 -12.19 12.68 12.85
CA PHE A 360 -10.77 12.72 13.21
C PHE A 360 -10.36 14.15 13.52
N ASP A 361 -9.50 14.30 14.53
CA ASP A 361 -8.77 15.53 14.79
C ASP A 361 -7.29 15.25 15.09
N SER A 362 -6.43 16.15 14.65
CA SER A 362 -5.01 16.17 15.02
C SER A 362 -4.65 17.50 15.71
N LEU A 363 -5.41 17.87 16.75
CA LEU A 363 -5.20 19.12 17.48
C LEU A 363 -3.83 19.22 18.14
N GLU A 364 -3.17 18.09 18.40
CA GLU A 364 -1.79 18.04 18.89
C GLU A 364 -0.79 18.66 17.90
N SER A 365 -1.13 18.76 16.61
CA SER A 365 -0.32 19.45 15.60
C SER A 365 -0.38 20.98 15.69
N LEU A 366 -1.27 21.55 16.51
CA LEU A 366 -1.30 22.99 16.71
C LEU A 366 0.01 23.48 17.38
N PRO A 367 0.60 24.58 16.89
CA PRO A 367 1.82 25.12 17.46
C PRO A 367 1.56 25.67 18.86
N ALA A 368 2.42 25.30 19.81
CA ALA A 368 2.43 25.86 21.16
C ALA A 368 3.36 27.09 21.24
N ASN A 369 4.39 27.16 20.39
CA ASN A 369 5.40 28.21 20.43
C ASN A 369 5.08 29.43 19.53
N PHE A 370 3.97 29.39 18.79
CA PHE A 370 3.57 30.44 17.85
C PHE A 370 2.16 30.93 18.18
N LYS A 371 2.01 32.25 18.37
CA LYS A 371 0.75 32.82 18.83
C LYS A 371 -0.27 32.90 17.67
N ARG A 372 -1.40 32.24 17.84
CA ARG A 372 -2.55 32.32 16.94
C ARG A 372 -3.54 33.39 17.38
N THR A 373 -3.90 34.28 16.47
CA THR A 373 -4.86 35.38 16.65
C THR A 373 -5.53 35.68 15.31
N GLU A 374 -6.64 36.42 15.31
CA GLU A 374 -7.30 36.86 14.06
C GLU A 374 -6.32 37.63 13.14
N GLU A 375 -5.38 38.40 13.69
CA GLU A 375 -4.38 39.14 12.91
C GLU A 375 -3.28 38.23 12.32
N THR A 376 -2.82 37.23 13.07
CA THR A 376 -1.75 36.33 12.60
C THR A 376 -2.26 35.23 11.66
N CYS A 377 -3.56 34.92 11.72
CA CYS A 377 -4.23 33.88 10.93
C CYS A 377 -5.10 34.45 9.79
N LYS A 378 -5.08 35.76 9.53
CA LYS A 378 -5.85 36.35 8.43
C LYS A 378 -5.30 35.93 7.06
N PRO A 379 -6.15 35.78 6.03
CA PRO A 379 -5.71 35.53 4.66
C PRO A 379 -4.79 36.63 4.13
N LEU A 380 -3.76 36.25 3.38
CA LEU A 380 -2.77 37.16 2.79
C LEU A 380 -2.85 37.20 1.26
N ASN A 381 -3.89 36.59 0.67
CA ASN A 381 -4.01 36.38 -0.76
C ASN A 381 -2.82 35.58 -1.32
N SER A 382 -2.45 34.54 -0.58
CA SER A 382 -1.32 33.65 -0.88
C SER A 382 -1.80 32.21 -1.08
N ARG A 383 -0.97 31.39 -1.75
CA ARG A 383 -1.26 29.96 -1.88
C ARG A 383 -1.26 29.21 -0.54
N TYR A 384 -0.74 29.82 0.53
CA TYR A 384 -0.64 29.23 1.86
C TYR A 384 -1.76 29.70 2.80
N ASP A 385 -2.76 30.43 2.31
CA ASP A 385 -3.81 31.01 3.16
C ASP A 385 -4.60 29.94 3.93
N GLY A 386 -4.80 28.74 3.37
CA GLY A 386 -5.41 27.60 4.06
C GLY A 386 -4.59 27.09 5.25
N GLN A 387 -3.26 27.11 5.14
CA GLN A 387 -2.35 26.75 6.24
C GLN A 387 -2.22 27.88 7.27
N ILE A 388 -2.11 29.12 6.82
CA ILE A 388 -2.01 30.32 7.67
C ILE A 388 -3.27 30.48 8.55
N ALA A 389 -4.45 30.13 8.02
CA ALA A 389 -5.70 30.15 8.79
C ALA A 389 -5.63 29.24 10.04
N VAL A 390 -4.83 28.17 10.02
CA VAL A 390 -4.69 27.22 11.13
C VAL A 390 -3.49 27.52 12.01
N PHE A 391 -2.33 27.78 11.41
CA PHE A 391 -1.05 27.85 12.14
C PHE A 391 -0.53 29.28 12.34
N GLY A 392 -1.04 30.24 11.56
CA GLY A 392 -0.58 31.61 11.54
C GLY A 392 0.67 31.83 10.68
N LYS A 393 0.89 33.09 10.30
CA LYS A 393 1.95 33.48 9.35
C LYS A 393 3.37 33.17 9.85
N GLU A 394 3.64 33.38 11.12
CA GLU A 394 4.98 33.16 11.70
C GLU A 394 5.39 31.68 11.64
N TYR A 395 4.45 30.77 11.90
CA TYR A 395 4.70 29.35 11.78
C TYR A 395 4.89 28.94 10.32
N GLN A 396 4.10 29.50 9.39
CA GLN A 396 4.29 29.29 7.95
C GLN A 396 5.69 29.72 7.48
N ASP A 397 6.20 30.85 8.01
CA ASP A 397 7.55 31.32 7.70
C ASP A 397 8.63 30.39 8.27
N LYS A 398 8.41 29.85 9.48
CA LYS A 398 9.31 28.84 10.03
C LYS A 398 9.32 27.59 9.17
N LEU A 399 8.15 27.11 8.75
CA LEU A 399 8.07 26.00 7.80
C LEU A 399 8.95 26.33 6.60
N ALA A 400 8.73 27.45 5.90
CA ALA A 400 9.44 27.82 4.67
C ALA A 400 10.98 27.82 4.73
N ASN A 401 11.58 27.83 5.93
CA ASN A 401 13.01 27.89 6.15
C ASN A 401 13.62 26.62 6.79
N ILE A 402 12.87 25.51 6.85
CA ILE A 402 13.39 24.24 7.38
C ILE A 402 14.29 23.52 6.38
N ASN A 403 15.36 22.89 6.89
CA ASN A 403 16.20 21.97 6.12
C ASN A 403 15.78 20.53 6.44
N GLN A 404 15.38 19.77 5.43
CA GLN A 404 14.95 18.38 5.56
C GLN A 404 15.82 17.50 4.65
N PHE A 405 15.87 16.23 5.00
CA PHE A 405 16.52 15.20 4.20
C PHE A 405 15.58 14.02 4.05
N LEU A 406 14.98 13.88 2.86
CA LEU A 406 14.10 12.77 2.51
C LEU A 406 14.92 11.61 1.97
N VAL A 407 14.79 10.42 2.56
CA VAL A 407 15.49 9.22 2.11
C VAL A 407 14.51 8.31 1.38
N GLY A 408 14.61 8.31 0.05
CA GLY A 408 13.80 7.49 -0.84
C GLY A 408 12.78 8.30 -1.65
N ALA A 409 12.65 7.95 -2.93
CA ALA A 409 11.75 8.59 -3.90
C ALA A 409 10.79 7.56 -4.53
N GLY A 410 10.35 6.59 -3.72
CA GLY A 410 9.31 5.61 -4.08
C GLY A 410 7.91 6.16 -3.80
N ALA A 411 6.92 5.29 -3.56
CA ALA A 411 5.52 5.70 -3.32
C ALA A 411 5.37 6.76 -2.22
N ILE A 412 5.88 6.50 -1.01
CA ILE A 412 5.86 7.47 0.10
C ILE A 412 6.68 8.73 -0.25
N GLY A 413 7.79 8.57 -0.98
CA GLY A 413 8.62 9.71 -1.39
C GLY A 413 7.87 10.67 -2.31
N CYS A 414 7.16 10.15 -3.32
CA CYS A 414 6.32 10.95 -4.22
C CYS A 414 5.22 11.70 -3.47
N GLU A 415 4.48 11.00 -2.60
CA GLU A 415 3.45 11.62 -1.75
C GLU A 415 4.08 12.70 -0.84
N MET A 416 5.23 12.42 -0.21
CA MET A 416 5.92 13.40 0.63
C MET A 416 6.35 14.65 -0.17
N PHE A 417 6.75 14.51 -1.43
CA PHE A 417 7.08 15.66 -2.29
C PHE A 417 5.84 16.49 -2.67
N GLU A 418 4.72 15.83 -2.97
CA GLU A 418 3.45 16.48 -3.25
C GLU A 418 2.99 17.31 -2.04
N GLU A 419 3.08 16.69 -0.87
CA GLU A 419 2.63 17.28 0.38
C GLU A 419 3.49 18.44 0.89
N LEU A 420 4.81 18.31 0.79
CA LEU A 420 5.76 19.35 1.19
C LEU A 420 5.89 20.48 0.15
N GLY A 421 5.44 20.26 -1.10
CA GLY A 421 5.46 21.23 -2.19
C GLY A 421 6.81 21.34 -2.92
N HIS A 422 6.75 21.67 -4.22
CA HIS A 422 7.92 21.71 -5.13
C HIS A 422 9.06 22.69 -4.76
N ASP A 423 8.80 23.70 -3.94
CA ASP A 423 9.76 24.80 -3.67
C ASP A 423 10.76 24.50 -2.52
N TRP A 424 10.81 23.27 -2.00
CA TRP A 424 11.37 23.04 -0.66
C TRP A 424 12.76 22.39 -0.56
N PHE A 425 13.38 21.73 -1.56
CA PHE A 425 14.65 21.00 -1.32
C PHE A 425 15.69 20.91 -2.46
N GLY A 426 16.97 20.73 -2.07
CA GLY A 426 18.16 20.56 -2.94
C GLY A 426 19.01 19.30 -2.63
N HIS A 427 19.70 18.81 -3.70
CA HIS A 427 20.77 17.79 -3.92
C HIS A 427 20.86 16.44 -3.15
N TRP A 428 21.19 15.37 -3.91
CA TRP A 428 21.08 13.92 -3.58
C TRP A 428 22.41 13.13 -3.74
N ALA A 429 22.54 11.97 -3.06
CA ALA A 429 23.55 10.92 -3.34
C ALA A 429 23.07 9.50 -2.91
N GLN A 430 23.49 8.43 -3.60
CA GLN A 430 23.13 7.00 -3.37
C GLN A 430 24.36 6.06 -3.38
N GLY A 431 24.27 4.91 -2.69
CA GLY A 431 25.18 3.76 -2.83
C GLY A 431 24.71 2.50 -2.07
N GLN A 432 25.03 1.30 -2.59
CA GLN A 432 24.86 -0.03 -1.95
C GLN A 432 25.93 -1.02 -2.45
N ASP A 433 26.29 -2.02 -1.63
CA ASP A 433 27.25 -3.12 -1.91
C ASP A 433 26.87 -4.39 -1.10
N LEU A 434 27.12 -5.61 -1.60
CA LEU A 434 26.89 -6.92 -0.92
C LEU A 434 27.92 -8.00 -1.34
N CYS A 435 28.27 -8.94 -0.43
CA CYS A 435 29.28 -10.01 -0.59
C CYS A 435 28.81 -11.37 0.03
N GLY A 436 29.20 -12.53 -0.54
CA GLY A 436 29.18 -13.85 0.14
C GLY A 436 29.42 -15.15 -0.69
N GLN A 437 30.21 -16.07 -0.10
CA GLN A 437 30.51 -17.54 -0.30
C GLN A 437 31.24 -18.06 -1.59
N GLU A 438 32.42 -18.67 -1.42
CA GLU A 438 33.40 -18.95 -2.49
C GLU A 438 33.40 -20.40 -3.07
N LYS A 439 33.07 -21.45 -2.29
CA LYS A 439 33.18 -22.86 -2.72
C LYS A 439 32.04 -23.32 -3.65
N ALA A 440 30.78 -23.14 -3.23
CA ALA A 440 29.60 -23.42 -4.06
C ALA A 440 29.62 -22.60 -5.36
N THR A 441 30.18 -21.39 -5.29
CA THR A 441 30.42 -20.52 -6.44
C THR A 441 31.40 -21.15 -7.43
N LEU A 442 32.49 -21.76 -6.98
CA LEU A 442 33.47 -22.43 -7.86
C LEU A 442 32.94 -23.70 -8.52
N GLU A 443 32.14 -24.51 -7.81
CA GLU A 443 31.47 -25.69 -8.40
C GLU A 443 30.46 -25.28 -9.47
N THR A 444 29.63 -24.27 -9.15
CA THR A 444 28.69 -23.68 -10.12
C THR A 444 29.43 -23.13 -11.34
N ILE A 445 30.58 -22.45 -11.15
CA ILE A 445 31.39 -21.95 -12.25
C ILE A 445 31.96 -23.11 -13.10
N LEU A 446 32.38 -24.22 -12.49
CA LEU A 446 32.90 -25.38 -13.21
C LEU A 446 31.82 -26.04 -14.09
N ASP A 447 30.65 -26.30 -13.53
CA ASP A 447 29.50 -26.88 -14.25
C ASP A 447 29.13 -26.01 -15.47
N PHE A 448 29.03 -24.70 -15.26
CA PHE A 448 28.64 -23.75 -16.29
C PHE A 448 29.71 -23.54 -17.37
N LEU A 449 30.99 -23.69 -17.05
CA LEU A 449 32.09 -23.40 -17.98
C LEU A 449 32.65 -24.64 -18.70
N VAL A 450 32.48 -25.84 -18.12
CA VAL A 450 33.20 -27.05 -18.58
C VAL A 450 32.29 -28.26 -18.78
N GLU A 451 31.54 -28.68 -17.76
CA GLU A 451 30.88 -30.00 -17.79
C GLU A 451 29.58 -30.00 -18.59
N ASP A 452 28.74 -28.96 -18.45
CA ASP A 452 27.39 -28.90 -19.03
C ASP A 452 27.22 -27.74 -20.03
N LYS A 453 28.31 -27.25 -20.64
CA LYS A 453 28.25 -26.11 -21.57
C LYS A 453 27.47 -26.45 -22.87
N PRO A 454 26.33 -25.81 -23.16
CA PRO A 454 25.59 -26.06 -24.40
C PRO A 454 26.31 -25.40 -25.59
N LEU A 455 26.29 -26.07 -26.74
CA LEU A 455 26.82 -25.55 -28.00
C LEU A 455 25.71 -25.25 -29.02
N SER A 456 24.51 -25.75 -28.78
CA SER A 456 23.35 -25.61 -29.65
C SER A 456 22.04 -25.56 -28.88
N VAL A 457 20.97 -25.11 -29.55
CA VAL A 457 19.60 -25.13 -29.01
C VAL A 457 19.16 -26.54 -28.63
N GLU A 458 19.57 -27.55 -29.39
CA GLU A 458 19.26 -28.96 -29.10
C GLU A 458 19.89 -29.41 -27.79
N ASP A 459 21.10 -28.92 -27.46
CA ASP A 459 21.76 -29.23 -26.20
C ASP A 459 21.03 -28.57 -25.02
N CYS A 460 20.50 -27.36 -25.20
CA CYS A 460 19.66 -26.71 -24.19
C CYS A 460 18.35 -27.48 -23.94
N ILE A 461 17.72 -28.04 -24.98
CA ILE A 461 16.52 -28.88 -24.85
C ILE A 461 16.84 -30.19 -24.12
N LYS A 462 17.96 -30.84 -24.48
CA LYS A 462 18.42 -32.07 -23.81
C LYS A 462 18.70 -31.81 -22.34
N TRP A 463 19.40 -30.72 -22.03
CA TRP A 463 19.66 -30.31 -20.66
C TRP A 463 18.36 -30.13 -19.87
N ALA A 464 17.40 -29.35 -20.40
CA ALA A 464 16.12 -29.12 -19.73
C ALA A 464 15.35 -30.43 -19.49
N ARG A 465 15.34 -31.36 -20.46
CA ARG A 465 14.70 -32.67 -20.32
C ARG A 465 15.38 -33.56 -19.27
N LEU A 466 16.71 -33.52 -19.18
CA LEU A 466 17.45 -34.25 -18.14
C LEU A 466 17.24 -33.64 -16.75
N GLN A 467 17.12 -32.31 -16.65
CA GLN A 467 16.76 -31.65 -15.39
C GLN A 467 15.36 -32.04 -14.93
N PHE A 468 14.39 -32.15 -15.86
CA PHE A 468 13.05 -32.65 -15.52
C PHE A 468 13.12 -34.05 -14.91
N GLU A 469 13.87 -34.97 -15.55
CA GLU A 469 14.01 -36.34 -15.05
C GLU A 469 14.71 -36.37 -13.69
N LYS A 470 15.79 -35.60 -13.54
CA LYS A 470 16.54 -35.52 -12.29
C LYS A 470 15.65 -35.05 -11.14
N GLN A 471 14.94 -33.93 -11.33
CA GLN A 471 14.22 -33.25 -10.25
C GLN A 471 12.86 -33.88 -9.92
N TYR A 472 12.07 -34.20 -10.95
CA TYR A 472 10.67 -34.64 -10.75
C TYR A 472 10.48 -36.15 -10.81
N ASN A 473 11.52 -36.90 -11.19
CA ASN A 473 11.48 -38.36 -11.25
C ASN A 473 12.54 -39.00 -10.35
N ASN A 474 13.83 -38.87 -10.69
CA ASN A 474 14.94 -39.59 -10.04
C ASN A 474 15.08 -39.21 -8.55
N ASN A 475 15.07 -37.91 -8.23
CA ASN A 475 15.16 -37.45 -6.85
C ASN A 475 13.97 -37.95 -6.00
N ILE A 476 12.78 -38.02 -6.60
CA ILE A 476 11.58 -38.55 -5.95
C ILE A 476 11.67 -40.07 -5.76
N GLN A 477 12.17 -40.81 -6.74
CA GLN A 477 12.42 -42.25 -6.62
C GLN A 477 13.48 -42.55 -5.55
N GLN A 478 14.55 -41.74 -5.47
CA GLN A 478 15.55 -41.86 -4.42
C GLN A 478 14.94 -41.60 -3.04
N LEU A 479 14.09 -40.56 -2.92
CA LEU A 479 13.39 -40.26 -1.67
C LEU A 479 12.46 -41.41 -1.23
N LEU A 480 11.70 -41.99 -2.16
CA LEU A 480 10.83 -43.14 -1.89
C LEU A 480 11.60 -44.45 -1.64
N TYR A 481 12.81 -44.59 -2.18
CA TYR A 481 13.70 -45.71 -1.85
C TYR A 481 14.17 -45.62 -0.40
N ASN A 482 14.55 -44.41 0.05
CA ASN A 482 14.92 -44.15 1.44
C ASN A 482 13.73 -44.23 2.39
N PHE A 483 12.55 -43.77 1.97
CA PHE A 483 11.30 -43.77 2.75
C PHE A 483 10.12 -44.32 1.93
N PRO A 484 9.92 -45.66 1.90
CA PRO A 484 8.80 -46.29 1.20
C PRO A 484 7.45 -45.71 1.61
N LYS A 485 6.44 -45.73 0.72
CA LYS A 485 5.11 -45.12 0.99
C LYS A 485 4.39 -45.72 2.20
N ASP A 486 4.65 -47.00 2.47
CA ASP A 486 4.13 -47.76 3.60
C ASP A 486 5.09 -47.77 4.81
N SER A 487 6.18 -47.00 4.76
CA SER A 487 7.14 -46.94 5.86
C SER A 487 6.50 -46.36 7.13
N THR A 488 6.91 -46.93 8.26
CA THR A 488 6.46 -46.51 9.59
C THR A 488 7.63 -45.96 10.39
N THR A 489 7.36 -44.98 11.23
CA THR A 489 8.30 -44.47 12.22
C THR A 489 8.54 -45.52 13.32
N SER A 490 9.49 -45.24 14.22
CA SER A 490 9.79 -46.09 15.39
C SER A 490 8.60 -46.26 16.35
N SER A 491 7.63 -45.34 16.34
CA SER A 491 6.39 -45.41 17.13
C SER A 491 5.25 -46.18 16.43
N GLY A 492 5.47 -46.67 15.20
CA GLY A 492 4.48 -47.44 14.44
C GLY A 492 3.47 -46.59 13.65
N THR A 493 3.61 -45.26 13.64
CA THR A 493 2.81 -44.38 12.78
C THR A 493 3.38 -44.34 11.37
N LEU A 494 2.54 -44.10 10.35
CA LEU A 494 2.99 -43.94 8.97
C LEU A 494 3.93 -42.73 8.86
N PHE A 495 5.09 -42.91 8.24
CA PHE A 495 6.09 -41.86 8.00
C PHE A 495 5.52 -40.72 7.16
N TRP A 496 4.74 -41.07 6.13
CA TRP A 496 4.04 -40.14 5.26
C TRP A 496 2.67 -39.76 5.83
N SER A 497 2.67 -39.06 6.97
CA SER A 497 1.46 -38.51 7.59
C SER A 497 1.68 -37.06 8.03
N GLY A 498 0.58 -36.32 8.22
CA GLY A 498 0.62 -34.90 8.58
C GLY A 498 1.31 -34.03 7.51
N PRO A 499 2.42 -33.32 7.83
CA PRO A 499 3.13 -32.45 6.88
C PRO A 499 3.89 -33.23 5.81
N LYS A 500 4.17 -34.53 6.03
CA LYS A 500 4.94 -35.38 5.11
C LYS A 500 3.98 -36.06 4.15
N ARG A 501 3.85 -35.53 2.93
CA ARG A 501 3.01 -36.10 1.87
C ARG A 501 3.83 -37.01 0.97
N ALA A 502 3.42 -38.27 0.83
CA ALA A 502 4.12 -39.24 -0.03
C ALA A 502 4.10 -38.76 -1.50
N PRO A 503 5.25 -38.45 -2.10
CA PRO A 503 5.30 -37.96 -3.48
C PRO A 503 5.10 -39.10 -4.48
N ASP A 504 4.85 -38.73 -5.74
CA ASP A 504 4.83 -39.64 -6.88
C ASP A 504 5.84 -39.18 -7.93
N PRO A 505 6.74 -40.07 -8.41
CA PRO A 505 7.69 -39.71 -9.45
C PRO A 505 6.93 -39.43 -10.75
N LEU A 506 7.15 -38.25 -11.32
CA LEU A 506 6.46 -37.83 -12.54
C LEU A 506 7.11 -38.48 -13.76
N LYS A 507 6.28 -39.04 -14.63
CA LYS A 507 6.70 -39.41 -15.98
C LYS A 507 6.46 -38.22 -16.90
N PHE A 508 7.49 -37.82 -17.63
CA PHE A 508 7.37 -36.72 -18.58
C PHE A 508 6.28 -37.05 -19.62
N ASP A 509 5.42 -36.06 -19.90
CA ASP A 509 4.34 -36.16 -20.87
C ASP A 509 4.32 -34.85 -21.68
N PRO A 510 4.64 -34.88 -22.98
CA PRO A 510 4.65 -33.68 -23.82
C PRO A 510 3.25 -33.05 -23.99
N LYS A 511 2.17 -33.76 -23.65
CA LYS A 511 0.80 -33.22 -23.67
C LYS A 511 0.42 -32.47 -22.39
N ASN A 512 1.19 -32.63 -21.32
CA ASN A 512 0.97 -31.88 -20.09
C ASN A 512 1.60 -30.49 -20.24
N GLN A 513 0.78 -29.44 -20.13
CA GLN A 513 1.23 -28.05 -20.31
C GLN A 513 2.38 -27.69 -19.37
N TYR A 514 2.35 -28.10 -18.10
CA TYR A 514 3.41 -27.76 -17.13
C TYR A 514 4.73 -28.44 -17.47
N HIS A 515 4.68 -29.70 -17.91
CA HIS A 515 5.87 -30.44 -18.33
C HIS A 515 6.48 -29.78 -19.58
N TRP A 516 5.63 -29.41 -20.54
CA TRP A 516 6.05 -28.74 -21.76
C TRP A 516 6.65 -27.36 -21.49
N ASP A 517 5.96 -26.55 -20.70
CA ASP A 517 6.40 -25.19 -20.33
C ASP A 517 7.71 -25.23 -19.55
N PHE A 518 7.93 -26.24 -18.69
CA PHE A 518 9.23 -26.44 -18.02
C PHE A 518 10.37 -26.63 -19.03
N ILE A 519 10.17 -27.44 -20.08
CA ILE A 519 11.19 -27.66 -21.11
C ILE A 519 11.42 -26.39 -21.92
N VAL A 520 10.35 -25.72 -22.36
CA VAL A 520 10.43 -24.49 -23.15
C VAL A 520 11.15 -23.40 -22.36
N ALA A 521 10.74 -23.15 -21.12
CA ALA A 521 11.36 -22.16 -20.25
C ALA A 521 12.80 -22.54 -19.92
N GLY A 522 13.04 -23.77 -19.44
CA GLY A 522 14.37 -24.25 -19.09
C GLY A 522 15.37 -24.15 -20.25
N ALA A 523 14.98 -24.59 -21.45
CA ALA A 523 15.83 -24.52 -22.62
C ALA A 523 16.05 -23.07 -23.11
N SER A 524 15.02 -22.22 -23.05
CA SER A 524 15.11 -20.80 -23.43
C SER A 524 16.05 -20.03 -22.50
N LEU A 525 15.91 -20.23 -21.19
CA LEU A 525 16.74 -19.58 -20.18
C LEU A 525 18.19 -20.08 -20.27
N HIS A 526 18.39 -21.38 -20.45
CA HIS A 526 19.71 -21.94 -20.63
C HIS A 526 20.36 -21.43 -21.93
N ALA A 527 19.63 -21.33 -23.05
CA ALA A 527 20.14 -20.73 -24.28
C ALA A 527 20.53 -19.25 -24.09
N PHE A 528 19.70 -18.47 -23.37
CA PHE A 528 19.97 -17.07 -23.04
C PHE A 528 21.25 -16.91 -22.22
N ASN A 529 21.46 -17.76 -21.21
CA ASN A 529 22.67 -17.73 -20.37
C ASN A 529 23.95 -17.76 -21.23
N TYR A 530 23.96 -18.52 -22.33
CA TYR A 530 25.13 -18.71 -23.19
C TYR A 530 25.12 -17.88 -24.49
N GLY A 531 24.13 -17.00 -24.68
CA GLY A 531 23.99 -16.19 -25.91
C GLY A 531 23.68 -17.01 -27.16
N ILE A 532 23.02 -18.16 -27.01
CA ILE A 532 22.59 -19.02 -28.11
C ILE A 532 21.28 -18.49 -28.68
N ASN A 533 21.20 -18.39 -30.02
CA ASN A 533 19.99 -17.89 -30.69
C ASN A 533 18.81 -18.85 -30.54
N THR A 534 17.70 -18.37 -30.01
CA THR A 534 16.48 -19.14 -29.72
C THR A 534 15.57 -19.37 -30.94
N THR A 535 15.92 -18.86 -32.13
CA THR A 535 15.12 -19.05 -33.37
C THR A 535 14.87 -20.53 -33.74
N GLY A 536 15.61 -21.47 -33.17
CA GLY A 536 15.42 -22.92 -33.33
C GLY A 536 14.44 -23.59 -32.33
N LEU A 537 13.95 -22.88 -31.30
CA LEU A 537 13.03 -23.40 -30.26
C LEU A 537 11.56 -23.47 -30.75
N ALA A 538 11.34 -23.95 -31.97
CA ALA A 538 9.99 -24.25 -32.45
C ALA A 538 9.48 -25.54 -31.79
N SER A 539 8.17 -25.64 -31.52
CA SER A 539 7.57 -26.82 -30.89
C SER A 539 7.91 -28.13 -31.60
N ASP A 540 7.96 -28.12 -32.94
CA ASP A 540 8.32 -29.29 -33.75
C ASP A 540 9.78 -29.73 -33.53
N THR A 541 10.70 -28.78 -33.29
CA THR A 541 12.11 -29.07 -33.00
C THR A 541 12.25 -29.67 -31.61
N ILE A 542 11.57 -29.08 -30.61
CA ILE A 542 11.57 -29.57 -29.23
C ILE A 542 11.06 -31.01 -29.19
N GLN A 543 9.92 -31.28 -29.84
CA GLN A 543 9.35 -32.62 -29.89
C GLN A 543 10.31 -33.63 -30.54
N LYS A 544 10.91 -33.28 -31.69
CA LYS A 544 11.88 -34.14 -32.37
C LYS A 544 13.10 -34.46 -31.52
N VAL A 545 13.63 -33.47 -30.79
CA VAL A 545 14.79 -33.70 -29.91
C VAL A 545 14.41 -34.64 -28.79
N ILE A 546 13.29 -34.39 -28.11
CA ILE A 546 12.80 -35.23 -27.00
C ILE A 546 12.53 -36.67 -27.46
N ASP A 547 11.88 -36.87 -28.61
CA ASP A 547 11.54 -38.20 -29.13
C ASP A 547 12.78 -39.07 -29.43
N ASN A 548 13.91 -38.43 -29.74
CA ASN A 548 15.18 -39.10 -30.03
C ASN A 548 16.11 -39.20 -28.82
N MET A 549 15.72 -38.69 -27.65
CA MET A 549 16.52 -38.80 -26.43
C MET A 549 16.36 -40.17 -25.79
N ILE A 550 17.49 -40.75 -25.38
CA ILE A 550 17.51 -41.90 -24.49
C ILE A 550 17.66 -41.35 -23.07
N ILE A 551 16.63 -41.53 -22.26
CA ILE A 551 16.65 -41.13 -20.85
C ILE A 551 17.27 -42.29 -20.05
N PRO A 552 18.36 -42.04 -19.30
CA PRO A 552 18.96 -43.08 -18.46
C PRO A 552 17.99 -43.55 -17.38
N ASP A 553 17.91 -44.87 -17.17
CA ASP A 553 17.12 -45.43 -16.07
C ASP A 553 17.70 -45.02 -14.72
N PHE A 554 16.83 -44.74 -13.76
CA PHE A 554 17.22 -44.46 -12.39
C PHE A 554 17.76 -45.71 -11.69
N LEU A 555 18.90 -45.56 -11.01
CA LEU A 555 19.46 -46.58 -10.13
C LEU A 555 19.50 -46.03 -8.70
N SER A 556 18.75 -46.65 -7.81
CA SER A 556 18.71 -46.27 -6.38
C SER A 556 20.08 -46.46 -5.74
N SER A 557 20.56 -45.44 -5.03
CA SER A 557 21.80 -45.52 -4.28
C SER A 557 21.53 -45.71 -2.79
N SER A 558 22.13 -46.73 -2.19
CA SER A 558 22.09 -46.96 -0.73
C SER A 558 23.05 -46.04 0.05
N SER A 559 23.93 -45.29 -0.62
CA SER A 559 24.88 -44.39 0.02
C SER A 559 24.29 -43.00 0.33
N VAL A 560 23.17 -42.65 -0.31
CA VAL A 560 22.51 -41.35 -0.11
C VAL A 560 21.72 -41.40 1.19
N LYS A 561 22.08 -40.54 2.15
CA LYS A 561 21.35 -40.33 3.38
C LYS A 561 20.58 -39.01 3.31
N ILE A 562 19.30 -39.07 3.58
CA ILE A 562 18.39 -37.91 3.57
C ILE A 562 18.00 -37.63 5.01
N GLN A 563 18.24 -36.39 5.45
CA GLN A 563 17.83 -35.92 6.75
C GLN A 563 16.29 -35.86 6.82
N ALA A 564 15.71 -36.47 7.85
CA ALA A 564 14.25 -36.56 8.00
C ALA A 564 13.65 -35.43 8.85
N ASP A 565 14.49 -34.74 9.63
CA ASP A 565 14.12 -33.65 10.54
C ASP A 565 15.30 -32.68 10.74
N ASP A 566 15.03 -31.37 10.77
CA ASP A 566 16.03 -30.32 10.93
C ASP A 566 16.74 -30.34 12.29
N SER A 567 16.12 -30.98 13.29
CA SER A 567 16.71 -31.17 14.63
C SER A 567 17.71 -32.33 14.71
N GLU A 568 17.70 -33.23 13.71
CA GLU A 568 18.71 -34.27 13.61
C GLU A 568 20.03 -33.69 13.05
N PRO A 569 21.20 -34.17 13.49
CA PRO A 569 22.45 -33.77 12.89
C PRO A 569 22.45 -34.17 11.40
N ASP A 570 22.80 -33.22 10.52
CA ASP A 570 22.91 -33.51 9.08
C ASP A 570 23.83 -34.72 8.88
N PRO A 571 23.31 -35.83 8.35
CA PRO A 571 24.07 -37.07 8.17
C PRO A 571 25.25 -36.89 7.20
N ASN A 572 25.30 -35.78 6.47
CA ASN A 572 26.34 -35.40 5.53
C ASN A 572 27.28 -34.30 6.06
N ALA A 573 26.99 -33.67 7.21
CA ALA A 573 27.83 -32.61 7.79
C ALA A 573 29.16 -33.12 8.38
N ALA A 574 29.31 -34.43 8.60
CA ALA A 574 30.50 -35.02 9.20
C ALA A 574 31.76 -35.05 8.29
N ASN A 575 31.68 -34.51 7.06
CA ASN A 575 32.83 -34.41 6.15
C ASN A 575 33.42 -32.98 6.03
N SER A 576 32.92 -31.97 6.76
CA SER A 576 33.56 -30.65 6.76
C SER A 576 34.69 -30.57 7.79
N SER A 577 35.80 -31.28 7.55
CA SER A 577 37.05 -31.03 8.26
C SER A 577 37.71 -29.77 7.68
N SER A 578 37.89 -28.73 8.51
CA SER A 578 38.43 -27.40 8.14
C SER A 578 39.90 -27.38 7.67
N PHE A 579 40.47 -28.53 7.29
CA PHE A 579 41.85 -28.67 6.84
C PHE A 579 41.97 -29.17 5.39
N ASP A 580 40.87 -29.51 4.71
CA ASP A 580 40.89 -30.10 3.35
C ASP A 580 40.29 -29.19 2.24
N ASP A 581 39.58 -28.11 2.61
CA ASP A 581 38.92 -27.22 1.63
C ASP A 581 39.91 -26.54 0.66
N SER A 582 41.17 -26.36 1.06
CA SER A 582 42.19 -25.71 0.21
C SER A 582 42.70 -26.61 -0.92
N GLU A 583 42.89 -27.92 -0.69
CA GLU A 583 43.28 -28.85 -1.75
C GLU A 583 42.12 -29.11 -2.72
N GLU A 584 40.91 -29.21 -2.18
CA GLU A 584 39.70 -29.39 -2.98
C GLU A 584 39.38 -28.14 -3.82
N LEU A 585 39.50 -26.92 -3.26
CA LEU A 585 39.45 -25.67 -4.03
C LEU A 585 40.52 -25.63 -5.11
N GLN A 586 41.77 -26.01 -4.78
CA GLN A 586 42.86 -26.02 -5.76
C GLN A 586 42.56 -27.01 -6.90
N SER A 587 41.94 -28.16 -6.59
CA SER A 587 41.52 -29.15 -7.57
C SER A 587 40.42 -28.62 -8.50
N LEU A 588 39.43 -27.90 -7.96
CA LEU A 588 38.36 -27.25 -8.73
C LEU A 588 38.94 -26.14 -9.62
N ILE A 589 39.83 -25.30 -9.07
CA ILE A 589 40.52 -24.24 -9.81
C ILE A 589 41.36 -24.81 -10.96
N ASN A 590 42.02 -25.97 -10.76
CA ASN A 590 42.81 -26.63 -11.79
C ASN A 590 41.96 -27.24 -12.93
N LYS A 591 40.68 -27.53 -12.68
CA LYS A 591 39.72 -27.98 -13.70
C LYS A 591 39.14 -26.83 -14.51
N LEU A 592 39.25 -25.59 -14.03
CA LEU A 592 38.75 -24.42 -14.75
C LEU A 592 39.61 -24.13 -16.00
N PRO A 593 38.97 -23.74 -17.12
CA PRO A 593 39.66 -23.43 -18.35
C PRO A 593 40.47 -22.13 -18.19
N SER A 594 41.57 -22.01 -18.94
CA SER A 594 42.40 -20.81 -18.88
C SER A 594 41.61 -19.53 -19.24
N PRO A 595 41.90 -18.36 -18.64
CA PRO A 595 41.20 -17.11 -18.98
C PRO A 595 41.27 -16.74 -20.47
N LYS A 596 42.33 -17.16 -21.17
CA LYS A 596 42.50 -16.96 -22.61
C LYS A 596 41.52 -17.79 -23.45
N SER A 597 41.16 -19.00 -23.01
CA SER A 597 40.15 -19.85 -23.68
C SER A 597 38.71 -19.38 -23.47
N LEU A 598 38.49 -18.43 -22.55
CA LEU A 598 37.18 -17.82 -22.27
C LEU A 598 36.99 -16.47 -22.96
N ALA A 599 37.96 -16.02 -23.77
CA ALA A 599 37.87 -14.77 -24.52
C ALA A 599 36.62 -14.75 -25.41
N GLY A 600 35.72 -13.80 -25.13
CA GLY A 600 34.45 -13.62 -25.86
C GLY A 600 33.23 -14.31 -25.26
N LEU A 601 33.38 -15.15 -24.23
CA LEU A 601 32.26 -15.74 -23.51
C LEU A 601 31.62 -14.69 -22.58
N ARG A 602 30.31 -14.46 -22.73
CA ARG A 602 29.52 -13.60 -21.82
C ARG A 602 28.34 -14.41 -21.32
N LEU A 603 28.28 -14.65 -20.02
CA LEU A 603 27.11 -15.22 -19.37
C LEU A 603 26.14 -14.10 -19.01
N SER A 604 24.87 -14.27 -19.37
CA SER A 604 23.82 -13.32 -19.01
C SER A 604 22.99 -13.92 -17.86
N PRO A 605 22.96 -13.30 -16.68
CA PRO A 605 22.13 -13.80 -15.59
C PRO A 605 20.64 -13.69 -15.96
N VAL A 606 19.86 -14.67 -15.53
CA VAL A 606 18.39 -14.71 -15.70
C VAL A 606 17.74 -14.46 -14.35
N GLU A 607 16.86 -13.47 -14.29
CA GLU A 607 15.98 -13.24 -13.14
C GLU A 607 14.61 -13.91 -13.37
N HIS A 608 14.19 -14.77 -12.44
CA HIS A 608 12.95 -15.54 -12.57
C HIS A 608 11.71 -14.77 -12.08
N LYS A 609 10.59 -14.88 -12.81
CA LYS A 609 9.31 -14.21 -12.50
C LYS A 609 8.27 -15.17 -11.89
N THR A 610 8.58 -15.80 -10.75
CA THR A 610 7.50 -16.26 -9.84
C THR A 610 7.20 -15.10 -8.91
N LYS A 611 6.46 -14.12 -9.44
CA LYS A 611 6.58 -12.70 -9.03
C LYS A 611 6.33 -12.45 -7.54
N PHE A 612 5.31 -13.05 -6.92
CA PHE A 612 4.96 -12.71 -5.53
C PHE A 612 5.91 -13.33 -4.49
N ILE A 613 5.86 -14.65 -4.33
CA ILE A 613 6.61 -15.37 -3.28
C ILE A 613 8.12 -15.35 -3.57
N ALA A 614 8.55 -15.65 -4.81
CA ALA A 614 9.96 -15.67 -5.13
C ALA A 614 10.56 -14.26 -5.27
N GLY A 615 9.76 -13.28 -5.69
CA GLY A 615 10.18 -11.88 -5.80
C GLY A 615 10.09 -11.09 -4.49
N LYS A 616 9.56 -11.70 -3.41
CA LYS A 616 9.29 -11.02 -2.12
C LYS A 616 8.60 -9.67 -2.31
N ILE A 617 7.64 -9.61 -3.24
CA ILE A 617 6.95 -8.36 -3.58
C ILE A 617 6.09 -7.95 -2.38
N ILE A 618 6.26 -6.71 -1.93
CA ILE A 618 5.41 -6.09 -0.91
C ILE A 618 4.15 -5.55 -1.62
N PRO A 619 2.93 -6.00 -1.25
CA PRO A 619 1.68 -5.41 -1.74
C PRO A 619 1.61 -3.92 -1.40
N ALA A 620 1.13 -3.10 -2.34
CA ALA A 620 1.04 -1.66 -2.14
C ALA A 620 -0.09 -1.05 -2.96
N ILE A 621 -0.70 0.01 -2.43
CA ILE A 621 -1.76 0.79 -3.06
C ILE A 621 -1.62 2.28 -2.68
N ALA A 622 -2.02 3.17 -3.58
CA ALA A 622 -1.88 4.62 -3.40
C ALA A 622 -2.66 5.15 -2.18
N THR A 623 -3.84 4.60 -1.92
CA THR A 623 -4.73 5.00 -0.81
C THR A 623 -4.04 4.96 0.56
N THR A 624 -3.44 3.83 0.92
CA THR A 624 -2.69 3.70 2.19
C THR A 624 -1.44 4.58 2.22
N THR A 625 -0.81 4.80 1.06
CA THR A 625 0.41 5.62 0.94
C THR A 625 0.11 7.10 1.21
N ALA A 626 -0.93 7.65 0.58
CA ALA A 626 -1.39 9.02 0.80
C ALA A 626 -1.78 9.22 2.27
N LEU A 627 -2.57 8.29 2.82
CA LEU A 627 -3.02 8.37 4.20
C LEU A 627 -1.87 8.37 5.20
N ALA A 628 -0.93 7.43 5.06
CA ALA A 628 0.23 7.35 5.93
C ALA A 628 1.11 8.61 5.83
N THR A 629 1.29 9.15 4.63
CA THR A 629 2.03 10.40 4.40
C THR A 629 1.37 11.58 5.13
N GLY A 630 0.04 11.70 5.04
CA GLY A 630 -0.71 12.71 5.78
C GLY A 630 -0.44 12.66 7.28
N LEU A 631 -0.48 11.46 7.90
CA LEU A 631 -0.16 11.28 9.32
C LEU A 631 1.29 11.69 9.65
N VAL A 632 2.26 11.32 8.83
CA VAL A 632 3.67 11.70 9.03
C VAL A 632 3.84 13.21 9.06
N ILE A 633 3.14 13.94 8.18
CA ILE A 633 3.27 15.39 8.09
C ILE A 633 2.54 16.11 9.23
N MET A 634 1.45 15.54 9.74
CA MET A 634 0.84 16.04 10.99
C MET A 634 1.81 15.94 12.17
N GLU A 635 2.60 14.87 12.28
CA GLU A 635 3.67 14.76 13.29
C GLU A 635 4.84 15.71 12.97
N PHE A 636 5.16 15.92 11.69
CA PHE A 636 6.20 16.85 11.27
C PHE A 636 5.93 18.27 11.76
N TYR A 637 4.66 18.72 11.80
CA TYR A 637 4.31 20.01 12.37
C TYR A 637 4.75 20.15 13.84
N LYS A 638 4.66 19.07 14.62
CA LYS A 638 5.07 19.06 16.04
C LYS A 638 6.59 19.18 16.18
N ILE A 639 7.33 18.51 15.29
CA ILE A 639 8.80 18.62 15.20
C ILE A 639 9.20 20.06 14.84
N VAL A 640 8.55 20.66 13.85
CA VAL A 640 8.81 22.04 13.44
C VAL A 640 8.46 23.02 14.55
N ASP A 641 7.38 22.80 15.31
CA ASP A 641 7.06 23.63 16.48
C ASP A 641 8.15 23.54 17.57
N GLY A 642 8.84 22.40 17.65
CA GLY A 642 9.87 22.11 18.65
C GLY A 642 9.27 21.58 19.95
N LYS A 643 8.22 20.77 19.86
CA LYS A 643 7.55 20.20 21.04
C LYS A 643 8.49 19.22 21.76
N ASP A 644 8.58 19.39 23.08
CA ASP A 644 9.37 18.56 24.00
C ASP A 644 8.52 17.64 24.90
N ASP A 645 7.21 17.88 24.95
CA ASP A 645 6.23 16.99 25.57
C ASP A 645 5.94 15.77 24.68
N ILE A 646 6.32 14.59 25.17
CA ILE A 646 6.19 13.31 24.44
C ILE A 646 4.73 12.92 24.23
N GLU A 647 3.82 13.33 25.12
CA GLU A 647 2.38 13.01 25.05
C GLU A 647 1.70 13.66 23.83
N GLN A 648 2.33 14.70 23.24
CA GLN A 648 1.85 15.36 22.03
C GLN A 648 2.09 14.54 20.77
N TYR A 649 3.07 13.62 20.77
CA TYR A 649 3.42 12.83 19.60
C TYR A 649 2.58 11.56 19.51
N LYS A 650 2.34 11.08 18.29
CA LYS A 650 1.53 9.88 18.04
C LYS A 650 2.22 8.94 17.06
N ASN A 651 2.43 7.70 17.47
CA ASN A 651 2.66 6.58 16.54
C ASN A 651 1.30 6.15 16.00
N GLY A 652 1.12 6.17 14.67
CA GLY A 652 -0.12 5.76 14.01
C GLY A 652 -0.05 4.33 13.46
N PHE A 653 -1.12 3.56 13.68
CA PHE A 653 -1.32 2.20 13.18
C PHE A 653 -2.65 2.15 12.44
N VAL A 654 -2.63 1.79 11.16
CA VAL A 654 -3.82 1.85 10.30
C VAL A 654 -3.96 0.56 9.50
N ASN A 655 -5.17 0.02 9.43
CA ASN A 655 -5.54 -1.01 8.47
C ASN A 655 -6.84 -0.62 7.78
N LEU A 656 -6.74 -0.14 6.55
CA LEU A 656 -7.90 0.29 5.78
C LEU A 656 -8.83 -0.85 5.35
N ALA A 657 -8.44 -2.12 5.47
CA ALA A 657 -9.33 -3.24 5.21
C ALA A 657 -10.41 -3.40 6.30
N LEU A 658 -10.03 -3.17 7.56
CA LEU A 658 -10.88 -3.33 8.76
C LEU A 658 -11.55 -2.02 9.23
N PRO A 659 -11.48 -0.97 8.41
CA PRO A 659 -10.98 0.39 8.75
C PRO A 659 -10.56 0.58 10.22
N PHE A 660 -9.42 0.00 10.61
CA PHE A 660 -8.85 0.18 11.95
C PHE A 660 -7.89 1.37 11.98
N PHE A 661 -7.99 2.16 13.04
CA PHE A 661 -7.08 3.25 13.39
C PHE A 661 -6.71 3.13 14.87
N GLY A 662 -5.42 3.19 15.17
CA GLY A 662 -4.90 3.18 16.52
C GLY A 662 -3.73 4.15 16.63
N PHE A 663 -3.68 4.88 17.73
CA PHE A 663 -2.60 5.80 18.04
C PHE A 663 -2.03 5.49 19.42
N SER A 664 -0.70 5.55 19.54
CA SER A 664 -0.02 5.42 20.83
C SER A 664 1.02 6.52 21.03
N GLU A 665 1.27 6.88 22.28
CA GLU A 665 2.43 7.70 22.61
C GLU A 665 3.74 6.96 22.22
N PRO A 666 4.77 7.68 21.75
CA PRO A 666 6.11 7.11 21.62
C PRO A 666 6.70 6.66 22.96
N VAL A 667 7.57 5.65 22.92
CA VAL A 667 8.25 5.20 24.15
C VAL A 667 9.37 6.16 24.50
N ALA A 668 9.37 6.68 25.74
CA ALA A 668 10.44 7.52 26.24
C ALA A 668 11.81 6.83 26.20
N SER A 669 12.86 7.60 25.89
CA SER A 669 14.23 7.08 25.85
C SER A 669 14.69 6.57 27.22
N PRO A 670 15.39 5.43 27.29
CA PRO A 670 15.80 4.86 28.56
C PRO A 670 16.87 5.73 29.22
N LYS A 671 16.67 6.07 30.49
CA LYS A 671 17.63 6.84 31.29
C LYS A 671 18.60 5.92 32.05
N ALA A 672 19.80 6.42 32.32
CA ALA A 672 20.79 5.81 33.20
C ALA A 672 21.25 6.83 34.25
N THR A 673 21.85 6.34 35.33
CA THR A 673 22.45 7.19 36.35
C THR A 673 23.88 6.74 36.61
N TYR A 674 24.81 7.69 36.68
CA TYR A 674 26.19 7.43 37.11
C TYR A 674 26.62 8.39 38.20
N LYS A 675 27.60 7.99 39.03
CA LYS A 675 28.15 8.84 40.08
C LYS A 675 29.14 9.85 39.49
N GLY A 676 28.73 11.11 39.39
CA GLY A 676 29.59 12.24 39.09
C GLY A 676 30.28 12.80 40.34
N HIS A 677 31.19 13.75 40.12
CA HIS A 677 31.97 14.39 41.19
C HIS A 677 31.09 15.14 42.21
N ASN A 678 29.94 15.66 41.77
CA ASN A 678 29.00 16.43 42.59
C ASN A 678 27.71 15.65 42.94
N GLY A 679 27.68 14.34 42.72
CA GLY A 679 26.50 13.50 42.99
C GLY A 679 26.08 12.65 41.79
N ASP A 680 24.87 12.09 41.88
CA ASP A 680 24.29 11.31 40.79
C ASP A 680 23.97 12.19 39.58
N VAL A 681 24.42 11.77 38.41
CA VAL A 681 24.13 12.40 37.12
C VAL A 681 23.24 11.46 36.33
N SER A 682 22.07 11.95 35.93
CA SER A 682 21.17 11.26 35.01
C SER A 682 21.63 11.50 33.57
N ILE A 683 21.70 10.45 32.76
CA ILE A 683 21.99 10.51 31.33
C ILE A 683 20.90 9.81 30.53
N ASP A 684 20.69 10.30 29.33
CA ASP A 684 19.95 9.62 28.28
C ASP A 684 20.84 8.55 27.62
N LYS A 685 20.42 7.29 27.60
CA LYS A 685 21.24 6.21 27.03
C LYS A 685 21.34 6.25 25.50
N LEU A 686 20.43 6.95 24.82
CA LEU A 686 20.41 7.03 23.36
C LEU A 686 21.03 8.34 22.87
N TRP A 687 20.71 9.45 23.53
CA TRP A 687 20.99 10.79 23.01
C TRP A 687 22.22 11.46 23.65
N ASP A 688 22.51 11.21 24.93
CA ASP A 688 23.64 11.87 25.60
C ASP A 688 24.98 11.26 25.13
N ARG A 689 25.93 12.14 24.83
CA ARG A 689 27.28 11.78 24.39
C ARG A 689 28.29 12.79 24.92
N PHE A 690 29.52 12.32 25.16
CA PHE A 690 30.64 13.20 25.49
C PHE A 690 31.34 13.64 24.21
N GLU A 691 31.27 14.93 23.89
CA GLU A 691 31.98 15.51 22.76
C GLU A 691 33.31 16.11 23.22
N VAL A 692 34.41 15.66 22.62
CA VAL A 692 35.77 16.10 22.96
C VAL A 692 36.36 16.85 21.77
N GLU A 693 36.47 18.17 21.89
CA GLU A 693 37.10 19.00 20.87
C GLU A 693 38.63 18.82 20.86
N LYS A 694 39.19 18.50 19.69
CA LYS A 694 40.65 18.46 19.52
C LYS A 694 41.20 19.87 19.29
N HIS A 695 41.72 20.51 20.33
CA HIS A 695 42.53 21.72 20.15
C HIS A 695 43.82 21.40 19.38
N HIS A 696 43.91 21.82 18.12
CA HIS A 696 45.18 21.90 17.42
C HIS A 696 45.93 23.12 17.94
N SER A 697 46.93 22.91 18.81
CA SER A 697 47.84 23.98 19.16
C SER A 697 48.65 24.37 17.93
N SER A 698 48.30 25.47 17.27
CA SER A 698 49.19 26.12 16.31
C SER A 698 50.36 26.75 17.10
N ARG A 699 51.35 25.95 17.46
CA ARG A 699 52.69 26.46 17.72
C ARG A 699 53.32 26.75 16.36
N THR A 700 53.13 27.96 15.86
CA THR A 700 54.17 28.55 15.00
C THR A 700 55.41 28.82 15.86
N PRO A 701 56.62 28.47 15.38
CA PRO A 701 57.85 28.39 16.18
C PRO A 701 58.31 29.72 16.78
#